data_AF-A0A2N1P710-F1
#
_entry.id   AF-A0A2N1P710-F1
#
_cell.length_a   1.000
_cell.length_b   1.000
_cell.length_c   1.000
_cell.angle_alpha   90.00
_cell.angle_beta   90.00
_cell.angle_gamma   90.00
#
_symmetry.space_group_name_H-M   'P 1'
#
loop_
_entity.id
_entity.type
_entity.pdbx_description
1 polymer ?
#
loop_
_entity_poly.entity_id
_entity_poly.type
_entity_poly.pdbx_seq_one_letter_code
_entity_poly.pdbx_strand_id
1 'polypeptide(L)'
;MYSSLIGIDMDRKCRTFIGITLTKNLLPVILYWIQSGCHSISGPDIWNILPWEDNMKLSGKLIYLVVMFFGSAIFAMSATINVPSDQSTIQDGIAAAVDYDTVMVAPGTYNGHINFNGKLIVVKSSDGPLETIITGDAVVYSALVTFNSGETSEAVLEGFTLLGGWLGVYCEGSGPTINYNILKDQHTTEWAAISLAAPGYPPGAGIGPAPAVIINNTIINSANGGISSFSTEAPIIKNNIIAFNAHYGIHLQSVSLPIEFSYNDLYGNGVNYLNLSHDSTSISEDPDFVLDYRLSQASPCIDAGDPDPLYNDPDGSRNDMGALPSGENFLAVDNINFGPDIANLSIPTLIPEIFWSYLSYPETEQQQYEIEVGTDDDWSVAEMWAPGPVSSNETSVVYNGLPLTDRGAYYLRIRVSDGSNWSSWEQEMFIIHTTIITVNVPLDFASIQEGIDYALNGDTVLVAPGTYEGLINFDGKLIVVRSSDGPLQTVITGSDSVYSALVTFNHGETQDAVLEGFTLLEGWLGVYCEGSGPTIKFNLLKNQHTTEWAAINLAAPGYPPSARSGPAPAVIVNNTIVNCANGGISSFSTEAPVIRNNIIAFNGGYGIHLQKASYPSILAFNDVYGNSVNYINVYPDSGSISDDPLFNPDFTLAPNSPCIDAGDPDAQYNDPDGSRSDMGALPIVNNYPFAANLNFGAGVNPNAVPTLTPEFFWTYIDPDATMQQQYEIEVGTDDDWSVAEMWASGPVYSGDTSAVYDGTPLEERVPYFVRIRVSDGETWGGWNMKEFKVRTSFVTILVPGDYETIQGAIDASDDGDTVLVAPGTYDGLINFNGKLIVVRSNSGPLMTVITGSDSMYSALVTFNHGETQDAVLEGFTLLEGWLGVYCENSGPTIRYNLFRDQHTTEWAAINLAGSGYPPSAGIGPAPAVIINNTIVNCTNGGISSFSNEVPIIKNNIIAFNGGYGIHLQDSALSSALSYNDVYGNPIDYINAEAGFESISADPLFDENFNLTEGSPCIDAGDPDPLYNDPDGSRNDMGALAVGGFIPGDANNDDALNIMDAVCIIKFLYKDGSLPEPQAQADANGDSAINLLDVVVLVNYLYRSGPPPTSPN
;
A
#
# COMPACT_ATOMS: atom_id res chain seq x y z
N MET A 1 35.55 52.60 21.48
CA MET A 1 36.71 52.96 22.32
C MET A 1 36.78 51.91 23.43
N TYR A 2 37.95 51.26 23.57
CA TYR A 2 38.30 50.14 24.47
C TYR A 2 37.59 48.80 24.16
N SER A 3 38.17 47.82 23.45
CA SER A 3 39.44 47.06 23.61
C SER A 3 39.46 46.25 24.92
N SER A 4 39.22 44.93 24.91
CA SER A 4 40.12 43.83 24.49
C SER A 4 40.75 43.14 25.72
N LEU A 5 40.61 41.82 25.82
CA LEU A 5 41.70 40.81 25.95
C LEU A 5 41.19 39.46 26.53
N ILE A 6 41.48 38.38 25.79
CA ILE A 6 42.15 37.11 26.20
C ILE A 6 41.51 36.33 27.38
N GLY A 7 41.10 35.06 27.27
CA GLY A 7 41.66 33.92 26.54
C GLY A 7 42.19 32.87 27.54
N ILE A 8 42.18 31.58 27.15
CA ILE A 8 42.66 30.34 27.86
C ILE A 8 41.52 29.60 28.61
N ASP A 9 40.93 28.52 28.11
CA ASP A 9 41.43 27.16 27.76
C ASP A 9 41.61 26.23 28.99
N MET A 10 40.85 25.13 29.07
CA MET A 10 41.35 23.79 29.43
C MET A 10 40.25 22.71 29.48
N ASP A 11 40.70 21.56 29.02
CA ASP A 11 40.07 20.28 28.72
C ASP A 11 39.80 19.37 29.94
N ARG A 12 38.86 18.42 29.76
CA ARG A 12 38.77 17.04 30.31
C ARG A 12 38.52 16.69 31.81
N LYS A 13 37.61 15.70 31.95
CA LYS A 13 37.42 14.62 32.98
C LYS A 13 36.51 14.88 34.20
N CYS A 14 35.41 14.12 34.30
CA CYS A 14 35.31 12.93 35.17
C CYS A 14 33.87 12.35 35.22
N ARG A 15 33.78 11.02 35.06
CA ARG A 15 32.62 10.17 35.37
C ARG A 15 32.41 10.10 36.89
N THR A 16 31.14 10.08 37.35
CA THR A 16 30.74 9.29 38.53
C THR A 16 29.29 8.81 38.40
N PHE A 17 29.13 7.49 38.44
CA PHE A 17 27.90 6.72 38.60
C PHE A 17 27.30 6.91 40.01
N ILE A 18 25.98 7.10 40.11
CA ILE A 18 25.17 6.62 41.24
C ILE A 18 23.92 5.97 40.65
N GLY A 19 23.78 4.66 40.85
CA GLY A 19 22.57 3.92 40.54
C GLY A 19 21.51 4.07 41.63
N ILE A 20 20.25 4.12 41.22
CA ILE A 20 19.09 3.80 42.06
C ILE A 20 18.15 2.92 41.22
N THR A 21 17.81 1.76 41.79
CA THR A 21 16.93 0.74 41.22
C THR A 21 15.56 0.81 41.91
N LEU A 22 14.50 0.87 41.09
CA LEU A 22 13.06 0.51 41.29
C LEU A 22 12.29 1.26 42.41
N THR A 23 11.02 1.66 42.24
CA THR A 23 9.85 0.82 41.88
C THR A 23 8.66 1.61 41.27
N LYS A 24 7.78 0.85 40.60
CA LYS A 24 6.45 1.16 40.02
C LYS A 24 5.55 2.13 40.82
N ASN A 25 4.68 2.81 40.06
CA ASN A 25 3.52 3.66 40.39
C ASN A 25 3.78 5.16 40.59
N LEU A 26 3.39 5.97 39.59
CA LEU A 26 2.67 7.25 39.71
C LEU A 26 2.48 7.92 38.32
N LEU A 27 1.44 7.52 37.59
CA LEU A 27 0.72 8.36 36.62
C LEU A 27 -0.70 8.48 37.16
N PRO A 28 -1.03 9.51 37.99
CA PRO A 28 -1.95 10.56 37.52
C PRO A 28 -1.89 11.88 38.35
N VAL A 29 -1.24 12.94 37.87
CA VAL A 29 -1.34 14.30 38.50
C VAL A 29 -1.38 15.48 37.51
N ILE A 30 -1.08 15.30 36.22
CA ILE A 30 -0.95 16.44 35.28
C ILE A 30 -2.17 16.53 34.33
N LEU A 31 -3.38 16.34 34.85
CA LEU A 31 -4.62 16.51 34.06
C LEU A 31 -5.72 17.29 34.78
N TYR A 32 -5.36 18.19 35.71
CA TYR A 32 -6.35 18.96 36.50
C TYR A 32 -6.17 20.49 36.48
N TRP A 33 -5.40 21.09 35.56
CA TRP A 33 -5.18 22.56 35.58
C TRP A 33 -5.36 23.33 34.27
N ILE A 34 -6.00 22.74 33.24
CA ILE A 34 -6.34 23.46 31.99
C ILE A 34 -7.83 23.28 31.65
N GLN A 35 -8.72 23.42 32.64
CA GLN A 35 -10.16 23.62 32.42
C GLN A 35 -10.73 24.53 33.51
N SER A 36 -10.48 25.85 33.43
CA SER A 36 -11.31 26.88 34.10
C SER A 36 -11.07 28.23 33.44
N GLY A 37 -12.04 28.76 32.70
CA GLY A 37 -11.87 29.91 31.81
C GLY A 37 -12.06 31.32 32.40
N CYS A 38 -11.94 32.27 31.46
CA CYS A 38 -12.53 33.62 31.37
C CYS A 38 -11.86 34.80 32.12
N HIS A 39 -11.32 35.79 31.37
CA HIS A 39 -11.93 37.13 31.16
C HIS A 39 -10.99 38.14 30.46
N SER A 40 -11.48 38.71 29.36
CA SER A 40 -11.28 40.06 28.77
C SER A 40 -10.17 41.00 29.31
N ILE A 41 -9.36 41.58 28.40
CA ILE A 41 -8.94 43.00 28.39
C ILE A 41 -8.72 43.45 26.93
N SER A 42 -9.15 44.69 26.66
CA SER A 42 -9.26 45.42 25.39
C SER A 42 -8.09 46.37 25.10
N GLY A 43 -7.73 46.55 23.81
CA GLY A 43 -7.23 47.82 23.24
C GLY A 43 -5.77 47.89 22.74
N PRO A 44 -5.44 48.81 21.80
CA PRO A 44 -4.48 48.61 20.70
C PRO A 44 -3.20 49.48 20.77
N ASP A 45 -2.36 49.40 19.73
CA ASP A 45 -1.06 50.08 19.46
C ASP A 45 0.17 49.32 20.02
N ILE A 46 1.15 48.88 19.20
CA ILE A 46 2.13 49.73 18.49
C ILE A 46 2.67 49.00 17.25
N TRP A 47 2.56 49.64 16.07
CA TRP A 47 3.35 49.37 14.87
C TRP A 47 4.54 50.35 14.77
N ASN A 48 5.63 49.89 14.14
CA ASN A 48 6.73 50.62 13.48
C ASN A 48 7.89 51.20 14.29
N ILE A 49 9.09 50.59 14.17
CA ILE A 49 10.39 51.26 13.86
C ILE A 49 11.33 50.30 13.06
N LEU A 50 11.36 50.46 11.72
CA LEU A 50 12.49 50.41 10.72
C LEU A 50 13.32 49.09 10.48
N PRO A 51 14.17 48.99 9.41
CA PRO A 51 13.88 48.40 8.08
C PRO A 51 14.86 47.26 7.67
N TRP A 52 14.63 46.66 6.49
CA TRP A 52 15.41 45.57 5.87
C TRP A 52 16.87 45.94 5.50
N GLU A 53 17.82 45.02 5.68
CA GLU A 53 18.49 44.23 4.61
C GLU A 53 19.76 43.49 5.10
N ASP A 54 19.91 42.27 4.58
CA ASP A 54 21.11 41.48 4.28
C ASP A 54 22.01 40.79 5.34
N ASN A 55 22.06 39.46 5.14
CA ASN A 55 23.18 38.53 5.32
C ASN A 55 23.70 38.26 6.75
N MET A 56 23.22 37.17 7.36
CA MET A 56 24.08 36.07 7.85
C MET A 56 23.28 34.89 8.39
N LYS A 57 23.65 33.69 7.91
CA LYS A 57 23.41 32.35 8.43
C LYS A 57 23.24 32.29 9.96
N LEU A 58 22.15 31.67 10.46
CA LEU A 58 22.14 30.88 11.70
C LEU A 58 20.81 30.11 11.90
N SER A 59 20.91 28.79 11.69
CA SER A 59 20.35 27.68 12.49
C SER A 59 18.90 27.73 13.00
N GLY A 60 17.99 27.01 12.33
CA GLY A 60 17.65 25.63 12.73
C GLY A 60 17.10 25.34 14.13
N LYS A 61 16.52 26.31 14.85
CA LYS A 61 15.79 26.03 16.10
C LYS A 61 14.53 26.89 16.22
N LEU A 62 13.51 26.60 15.41
CA LEU A 62 12.12 26.97 15.75
C LEU A 62 11.02 26.27 14.91
N ILE A 63 11.29 25.09 14.32
CA ILE A 63 10.27 24.33 13.55
C ILE A 63 10.08 22.94 14.20
N TYR A 64 9.92 22.92 15.52
CA TYR A 64 9.63 21.70 16.30
C TYR A 64 8.23 21.72 16.92
N LEU A 65 7.34 22.60 16.44
CA LEU A 65 5.99 22.75 17.02
C LEU A 65 4.84 22.86 16.00
N VAL A 66 5.08 22.61 14.70
CA VAL A 66 4.04 22.75 13.66
C VAL A 66 3.84 21.49 12.82
N VAL A 67 4.72 20.49 12.85
CA VAL A 67 4.57 19.24 12.08
C VAL A 67 4.04 18.08 12.94
N MET A 68 3.13 18.39 13.88
CA MET A 68 2.50 17.38 14.73
C MET A 68 1.03 17.13 14.38
N PHE A 69 0.57 17.49 13.17
CA PHE A 69 -0.88 17.43 12.93
C PHE A 69 -1.40 16.85 11.62
N PHE A 70 -0.64 16.58 10.55
CA PHE A 70 -1.25 15.97 9.35
C PHE A 70 -0.31 15.00 8.66
N GLY A 71 -0.73 13.74 8.57
CA GLY A 71 -0.05 12.69 7.81
C GLY A 71 -0.33 11.29 8.34
N SER A 72 -1.60 10.88 8.39
CA SER A 72 -1.97 9.46 8.55
C SER A 72 -3.18 9.15 7.68
N ALA A 73 -2.94 8.54 6.53
CA ALA A 73 -3.88 7.70 5.80
C ALA A 73 -3.04 6.74 4.96
N ILE A 74 -2.64 5.61 5.56
CA ILE A 74 -2.10 4.44 4.87
C ILE A 74 -3.24 3.43 4.84
N PHE A 75 -3.46 2.82 3.67
CA PHE A 75 -4.41 1.74 3.45
C PHE A 75 -4.23 0.64 4.51
N ALA A 76 -5.29 0.37 5.25
CA ALA A 76 -5.33 -0.79 6.11
C ALA A 76 -5.82 -1.99 5.30
N MET A 77 -5.01 -3.04 5.26
CA MET A 77 -5.46 -4.40 4.99
C MET A 77 -6.23 -4.86 6.24
N SER A 78 -7.35 -5.59 6.07
CA SER A 78 -8.14 -6.11 7.19
C SER A 78 -7.28 -7.04 8.04
N ALA A 79 -6.81 -6.56 9.19
CA ALA A 79 -5.95 -7.27 10.10
C ALA A 79 -6.77 -8.13 11.08
N THR A 80 -6.17 -9.23 11.57
CA THR A 80 -6.70 -9.95 12.73
C THR A 80 -5.98 -9.52 14.00
N ILE A 81 -6.72 -9.01 14.98
CA ILE A 81 -6.23 -8.58 16.28
C ILE A 81 -6.66 -9.59 17.33
N ASN A 82 -5.70 -10.35 17.86
CA ASN A 82 -5.97 -11.41 18.81
C ASN A 82 -6.04 -10.86 20.24
N VAL A 83 -7.12 -11.19 20.94
CA VAL A 83 -7.33 -10.83 22.35
C VAL A 83 -7.28 -12.14 23.16
N PRO A 84 -6.38 -12.28 24.16
CA PRO A 84 -5.61 -11.20 24.79
C PRO A 84 -4.15 -11.03 24.29
N SER A 85 -3.69 -11.78 23.28
CA SER A 85 -2.25 -11.82 22.94
C SER A 85 -1.71 -10.51 22.39
N ASP A 86 -2.50 -9.84 21.54
CA ASP A 86 -2.12 -8.60 20.85
C ASP A 86 -2.65 -7.40 21.63
N GLN A 87 -3.88 -7.51 22.14
CA GLN A 87 -4.51 -6.51 22.99
C GLN A 87 -5.09 -7.13 24.25
N SER A 88 -4.84 -6.52 25.41
CA SER A 88 -5.19 -7.12 26.71
C SER A 88 -6.69 -7.19 27.01
N THR A 89 -7.51 -6.43 26.28
CA THR A 89 -8.96 -6.40 26.42
C THR A 89 -9.64 -6.31 25.05
N ILE A 90 -10.90 -6.74 24.97
CA ILE A 90 -11.70 -6.67 23.73
C ILE A 90 -11.84 -5.21 23.26
N GLN A 91 -12.02 -4.25 24.19
CA GLN A 91 -12.16 -2.84 23.82
C GLN A 91 -10.86 -2.25 23.26
N ASP A 92 -9.69 -2.67 23.78
CA ASP A 92 -8.41 -2.28 23.22
C ASP A 92 -8.20 -2.91 21.83
N GLY A 93 -8.66 -4.16 21.64
CA GLY A 93 -8.76 -4.82 20.34
C GLY A 93 -9.54 -3.99 19.33
N ILE A 94 -10.77 -3.60 19.70
CA ILE A 94 -11.63 -2.73 18.88
C ILE A 94 -11.00 -1.34 18.64
N ALA A 95 -10.28 -0.80 19.62
CA ALA A 95 -9.63 0.51 19.47
C ALA A 95 -8.42 0.46 18.53
N ALA A 96 -7.69 -0.65 18.51
CA ALA A 96 -6.59 -0.92 17.59
C ALA A 96 -7.09 -1.28 16.18
N ALA A 97 -8.27 -1.88 16.09
CA ALA A 97 -8.90 -2.26 14.84
C ALA A 97 -9.27 -1.03 13.99
N VAL A 98 -9.06 -1.12 12.68
CA VAL A 98 -9.65 -0.24 11.67
C VAL A 98 -10.75 -1.00 10.91
N ASP A 99 -11.51 -0.33 10.06
CA ASP A 99 -12.65 -0.98 9.39
C ASP A 99 -12.23 -2.24 8.64
N TYR A 100 -13.11 -3.24 8.68
CA TYR A 100 -12.96 -4.60 8.14
C TYR A 100 -12.02 -5.53 8.91
N ASP A 101 -11.24 -5.03 9.88
CA ASP A 101 -10.45 -5.89 10.76
C ASP A 101 -11.32 -6.90 11.53
N THR A 102 -10.69 -8.01 11.93
CA THR A 102 -11.26 -8.99 12.85
C THR A 102 -10.60 -8.89 14.21
N VAL A 103 -11.36 -8.62 15.27
CA VAL A 103 -10.94 -8.82 16.66
C VAL A 103 -11.27 -10.25 17.07
N MET A 104 -10.26 -11.12 17.04
CA MET A 104 -10.38 -12.54 17.39
C MET A 104 -10.18 -12.72 18.90
N VAL A 105 -11.19 -13.23 19.61
CA VAL A 105 -11.18 -13.31 21.08
C VAL A 105 -11.05 -14.75 21.56
N ALA A 106 -9.93 -15.03 22.24
CA ALA A 106 -9.64 -16.33 22.83
C ALA A 106 -10.56 -16.66 24.03
N PRO A 107 -10.69 -17.95 24.40
CA PRO A 107 -11.50 -18.42 25.53
C PRO A 107 -11.22 -17.67 26.81
N GLY A 108 -12.28 -17.25 27.51
CA GLY A 108 -12.13 -16.54 28.77
C GLY A 108 -13.34 -15.75 29.22
N THR A 109 -13.22 -15.13 30.40
CA THR A 109 -14.22 -14.19 30.92
C THR A 109 -13.66 -12.78 30.88
N TYR A 110 -14.27 -11.95 30.05
CA TYR A 110 -13.91 -10.56 29.82
C TYR A 110 -14.91 -9.66 30.55
N ASN A 111 -14.40 -8.87 31.49
CA ASN A 111 -15.21 -7.92 32.22
C ASN A 111 -15.21 -6.56 31.51
N GLY A 112 -16.38 -6.03 31.18
CA GLY A 112 -16.50 -4.69 30.62
C GLY A 112 -17.73 -4.46 29.76
N HIS A 113 -17.86 -3.21 29.32
CA HIS A 113 -18.81 -2.77 28.32
C HIS A 113 -18.00 -2.38 27.08
N ILE A 114 -18.30 -2.99 25.94
CA ILE A 114 -17.60 -2.74 24.68
C ILE A 114 -18.46 -1.91 23.73
N ASN A 115 -17.82 -1.05 22.96
CA ASN A 115 -18.42 -0.24 21.92
C ASN A 115 -17.60 -0.39 20.64
N PHE A 116 -18.29 -0.67 19.52
CA PHE A 116 -17.68 -0.79 18.19
C PHE A 116 -17.23 0.57 17.63
N ASN A 117 -17.72 1.68 18.19
CA ASN A 117 -17.29 3.05 17.87
C ASN A 117 -17.40 3.41 16.37
N GLY A 118 -18.38 2.82 15.68
CA GLY A 118 -18.66 3.12 14.28
C GLY A 118 -17.84 2.30 13.30
N LYS A 119 -17.04 1.36 13.81
CA LYS A 119 -16.16 0.53 12.99
C LYS A 119 -16.89 -0.63 12.34
N LEU A 120 -16.55 -0.92 11.09
CA LEU A 120 -17.10 -2.04 10.31
C LEU A 120 -16.27 -3.31 10.51
N ILE A 121 -16.13 -3.73 11.76
CA ILE A 121 -15.21 -4.82 12.16
C ILE A 121 -15.97 -6.07 12.59
N VAL A 122 -15.30 -7.22 12.51
CA VAL A 122 -15.79 -8.48 13.07
C VAL A 122 -15.19 -8.66 14.46
N VAL A 123 -16.00 -8.69 15.51
CA VAL A 123 -15.56 -9.17 16.83
C VAL A 123 -16.12 -10.57 17.00
N LYS A 124 -15.25 -11.59 16.97
CA LYS A 124 -15.63 -13.01 16.99
C LYS A 124 -14.86 -13.79 18.05
N SER A 125 -15.52 -14.74 18.70
CA SER A 125 -14.88 -15.72 19.58
C SER A 125 -14.19 -16.82 18.78
N SER A 126 -12.97 -17.22 19.16
CA SER A 126 -12.27 -18.34 18.52
C SER A 126 -12.86 -19.72 18.85
N ASP A 127 -13.59 -19.85 19.96
CA ASP A 127 -14.09 -21.14 20.48
C ASP A 127 -15.59 -21.10 20.81
N GLY A 128 -16.27 -20.09 20.26
CA GLY A 128 -17.72 -19.92 20.40
C GLY A 128 -18.21 -19.46 21.78
N PRO A 129 -19.54 -19.43 21.98
CA PRO A 129 -20.16 -18.67 23.06
C PRO A 129 -20.08 -19.36 24.42
N LEU A 130 -19.75 -20.65 24.49
CA LEU A 130 -19.65 -21.36 25.78
C LEU A 130 -18.34 -21.08 26.50
N GLU A 131 -17.27 -20.82 25.75
CA GLU A 131 -15.92 -20.64 26.28
C GLU A 131 -15.56 -19.14 26.42
N THR A 132 -16.23 -18.27 25.67
CA THR A 132 -15.94 -16.82 25.66
C THR A 132 -17.11 -16.00 26.17
N ILE A 133 -16.92 -15.41 27.36
CA ILE A 133 -17.96 -14.71 28.13
C ILE A 133 -17.62 -13.22 28.24
N ILE A 134 -18.52 -12.35 27.82
CA ILE A 134 -18.49 -10.91 28.15
C ILE A 134 -19.47 -10.67 29.29
N THR A 135 -18.99 -10.10 30.38
CA THR A 135 -19.81 -9.78 31.55
C THR A 135 -19.52 -8.38 32.06
N GLY A 136 -20.49 -7.77 32.73
CA GLY A 136 -20.41 -6.39 33.17
C GLY A 136 -21.34 -6.11 34.33
N ASP A 137 -21.35 -4.87 34.81
CA ASP A 137 -22.23 -4.47 35.90
C ASP A 137 -23.66 -4.18 35.41
N ALA A 138 -24.63 -4.34 36.29
CA ALA A 138 -26.04 -4.06 36.01
C ALA A 138 -26.35 -2.56 36.12
N VAL A 139 -25.45 -1.69 35.69
CA VAL A 139 -25.66 -0.23 35.70
C VAL A 139 -26.81 0.11 34.75
N VAL A 140 -27.80 0.84 35.31
CA VAL A 140 -29.02 1.22 34.59
C VAL A 140 -28.67 1.94 33.28
N TYR A 141 -29.27 1.47 32.19
CA TYR A 141 -29.07 1.92 30.80
C TYR A 141 -27.71 1.59 30.17
N SER A 142 -26.87 0.75 30.80
CA SER A 142 -25.61 0.30 30.21
C SER A 142 -25.78 -1.02 29.45
N ALA A 143 -25.23 -1.11 28.25
CA ALA A 143 -25.19 -2.35 27.47
C ALA A 143 -23.81 -3.00 27.53
N LEU A 144 -23.75 -4.33 27.53
CA LEU A 144 -22.48 -5.06 27.43
C LEU A 144 -21.81 -4.81 26.07
N VAL A 145 -22.62 -4.72 25.00
CA VAL A 145 -22.17 -4.35 23.66
C VAL A 145 -23.02 -3.19 23.13
N THR A 146 -22.37 -2.16 22.63
CA THR A 146 -23.02 -0.97 22.06
C THR A 146 -22.61 -0.75 20.61
N PHE A 147 -23.60 -0.49 19.76
CA PHE A 147 -23.47 0.00 18.39
C PHE A 147 -24.25 1.31 18.29
N ASN A 148 -23.59 2.45 18.27
CA ASN A 148 -24.26 3.76 18.30
C ASN A 148 -23.63 4.81 17.39
N SER A 149 -22.75 4.35 16.51
CA SER A 149 -21.84 5.18 15.74
C SER A 149 -21.91 4.86 14.24
N GLY A 150 -23.03 4.27 13.79
CA GLY A 150 -23.39 4.12 12.37
C GLY A 150 -22.97 2.81 11.76
N GLU A 151 -22.66 1.83 12.61
CA GLU A 151 -22.28 0.49 12.23
C GLU A 151 -23.35 -0.14 11.33
N THR A 152 -22.93 -0.75 10.23
CA THR A 152 -23.79 -1.46 9.26
C THR A 152 -23.69 -2.97 9.50
N SER A 153 -24.28 -3.80 8.63
CA SER A 153 -24.30 -5.27 8.78
C SER A 153 -22.90 -5.90 8.77
N GLU A 154 -21.91 -5.17 8.28
CA GLU A 154 -20.49 -5.51 8.24
C GLU A 154 -19.84 -5.41 9.64
N ALA A 155 -20.45 -4.70 10.59
CA ALA A 155 -20.06 -4.78 11.99
C ALA A 155 -20.70 -6.03 12.63
N VAL A 156 -19.87 -7.04 12.90
CA VAL A 156 -20.34 -8.35 13.34
C VAL A 156 -19.93 -8.59 14.79
N LEU A 157 -20.90 -8.98 15.64
CA LEU A 157 -20.63 -9.61 16.92
C LEU A 157 -20.97 -11.09 16.83
N GLU A 158 -19.98 -11.96 17.00
CA GLU A 158 -20.17 -13.41 16.81
C GLU A 158 -19.61 -14.29 17.92
N GLY A 159 -20.42 -15.23 18.41
CA GLY A 159 -19.92 -16.34 19.21
C GLY A 159 -19.63 -16.02 20.67
N PHE A 160 -20.34 -15.08 21.32
CA PHE A 160 -20.13 -14.74 22.74
C PHE A 160 -21.30 -15.12 23.64
N THR A 161 -21.02 -15.48 24.90
CA THR A 161 -22.01 -15.35 25.98
C THR A 161 -21.96 -13.93 26.54
N LEU A 162 -23.09 -13.20 26.49
CA LEU A 162 -23.29 -11.91 27.17
C LEU A 162 -24.06 -12.11 28.47
N LEU A 163 -23.39 -11.93 29.61
CA LEU A 163 -23.91 -12.31 30.94
C LEU A 163 -24.07 -11.11 31.90
N GLY A 164 -25.28 -10.94 32.42
CA GLY A 164 -25.53 -10.18 33.66
C GLY A 164 -25.46 -8.65 33.58
N GLY A 165 -25.41 -8.08 32.37
CA GLY A 165 -25.49 -6.65 32.14
C GLY A 165 -26.89 -6.09 32.37
N TRP A 166 -27.05 -4.76 32.34
CA TRP A 166 -28.39 -4.18 32.27
C TRP A 166 -29.04 -4.47 30.92
N LEU A 167 -28.34 -4.21 29.81
CA LEU A 167 -28.66 -4.65 28.46
C LEU A 167 -27.56 -5.59 27.95
N GLY A 168 -27.92 -6.52 27.06
CA GLY A 168 -26.93 -7.32 26.34
C GLY A 168 -26.34 -6.51 25.19
N VAL A 169 -27.17 -6.18 24.21
CA VAL A 169 -26.80 -5.38 23.03
C VAL A 169 -27.72 -4.17 22.90
N TYR A 170 -27.14 -3.00 22.69
CA TYR A 170 -27.87 -1.77 22.37
C TYR A 170 -27.41 -1.21 21.03
N CYS A 171 -28.35 -1.05 20.10
CA CYS A 171 -28.11 -0.45 18.80
C CYS A 171 -28.88 0.87 18.71
N GLU A 172 -28.20 1.98 18.46
CA GLU A 172 -28.81 3.29 18.23
C GLU A 172 -28.40 3.81 16.85
N GLY A 173 -29.37 3.90 15.93
CA GLY A 173 -29.10 4.37 14.57
C GLY A 173 -28.00 3.58 13.88
N SER A 174 -27.96 2.26 14.10
CA SER A 174 -26.94 1.31 13.65
C SER A 174 -27.62 -0.03 13.34
N GLY A 175 -27.11 -0.75 12.34
CA GLY A 175 -27.65 -1.98 11.80
C GLY A 175 -26.65 -3.14 11.77
N PRO A 176 -26.08 -3.55 12.92
CA PRO A 176 -25.05 -4.59 12.96
C PRO A 176 -25.59 -5.98 12.68
N THR A 177 -24.67 -6.91 12.42
CA THR A 177 -24.95 -8.35 12.47
C THR A 177 -24.64 -8.90 13.87
N ILE A 178 -25.64 -9.52 14.48
CA ILE A 178 -25.52 -10.18 15.78
C ILE A 178 -25.78 -11.67 15.54
N ASN A 179 -24.74 -12.48 15.63
CA ASN A 179 -24.75 -13.88 15.18
C ASN A 179 -24.20 -14.85 16.25
N TYR A 180 -24.79 -16.03 16.41
CA TYR A 180 -24.27 -17.08 17.32
C TYR A 180 -23.97 -16.65 18.76
N ASN A 181 -24.70 -15.67 19.32
CA ASN A 181 -24.48 -15.21 20.70
C ASN A 181 -25.52 -15.76 21.70
N ILE A 182 -25.09 -16.00 22.93
CA ILE A 182 -25.96 -16.35 24.07
C ILE A 182 -26.12 -15.12 24.97
N LEU A 183 -27.30 -14.50 24.97
CA LEU A 183 -27.61 -13.39 25.87
C LEU A 183 -28.41 -13.92 27.06
N LYS A 184 -27.86 -13.85 28.26
CA LYS A 184 -28.54 -14.37 29.46
C LYS A 184 -28.51 -13.45 30.67
N ASP A 185 -29.61 -13.50 31.41
CA ASP A 185 -29.79 -12.84 32.71
C ASP A 185 -29.60 -11.31 32.66
N GLN A 186 -30.15 -10.65 31.62
CA GLN A 186 -30.10 -9.19 31.53
C GLN A 186 -31.06 -8.52 32.52
N HIS A 187 -30.61 -7.44 33.17
CA HIS A 187 -31.33 -6.80 34.28
C HIS A 187 -32.27 -5.65 33.89
N THR A 188 -32.40 -5.35 32.60
CA THR A 188 -33.25 -4.27 32.07
C THR A 188 -34.72 -4.39 32.51
N THR A 189 -35.30 -3.28 32.97
CA THR A 189 -36.72 -3.19 33.37
C THR A 189 -37.61 -2.51 32.33
N GLU A 190 -37.03 -1.84 31.34
CA GLU A 190 -37.78 -1.02 30.37
C GLU A 190 -37.52 -1.45 28.92
N TRP A 191 -36.31 -1.93 28.63
CA TRP A 191 -35.82 -2.28 27.31
C TRP A 191 -35.62 -3.79 27.19
N ALA A 192 -35.24 -4.30 26.03
CA ALA A 192 -35.04 -5.73 25.79
C ALA A 192 -33.55 -6.10 25.82
N ALA A 193 -33.23 -7.39 25.90
CA ALA A 193 -31.84 -7.88 25.90
C ALA A 193 -31.05 -7.37 24.68
N ILE A 194 -31.69 -7.37 23.51
CA ILE A 194 -31.26 -6.64 22.31
C ILE A 194 -32.27 -5.52 22.06
N SER A 195 -31.82 -4.27 22.07
CA SER A 195 -32.69 -3.12 21.83
C SER A 195 -32.18 -2.30 20.66
N LEU A 196 -33.02 -2.15 19.63
CA LEU A 196 -32.76 -1.32 18.45
C LEU A 196 -33.54 -0.01 18.57
N ALA A 197 -32.85 1.13 18.50
CA ALA A 197 -33.44 2.46 18.63
C ALA A 197 -33.06 3.35 17.45
N ALA A 198 -33.95 4.27 17.07
CA ALA A 198 -33.61 5.34 16.13
C ALA A 198 -32.65 6.35 16.77
N PRO A 199 -31.79 7.04 15.97
CA PRO A 199 -30.90 8.07 16.51
C PRO A 199 -31.67 9.14 17.29
N GLY A 200 -31.26 9.42 18.54
CA GLY A 200 -31.86 10.49 19.33
C GLY A 200 -33.30 10.20 19.79
N TYR A 201 -33.68 8.94 19.93
CA TYR A 201 -35.01 8.58 20.43
C TYR A 201 -35.26 9.13 21.86
N PRO A 202 -36.41 9.80 22.13
CA PRO A 202 -37.49 10.19 21.21
C PRO A 202 -37.52 11.71 20.89
N PRO A 203 -38.19 12.21 19.82
CA PRO A 203 -38.32 11.75 18.43
C PRO A 203 -37.66 12.73 17.41
N GLY A 204 -37.08 12.18 16.36
CA GLY A 204 -36.83 12.83 15.07
C GLY A 204 -36.76 11.73 14.02
N ALA A 205 -37.62 11.78 12.99
CA ALA A 205 -37.73 10.76 11.97
C ALA A 205 -36.52 10.76 11.02
N GLY A 206 -35.37 10.29 11.51
CA GLY A 206 -34.21 9.97 10.68
C GLY A 206 -34.32 8.54 10.16
N ILE A 207 -33.99 8.36 8.88
CA ILE A 207 -33.74 7.05 8.27
C ILE A 207 -32.54 6.46 9.02
N GLY A 208 -32.70 5.29 9.63
CA GLY A 208 -31.57 4.57 10.23
C GLY A 208 -30.67 4.02 9.11
N PRO A 209 -29.41 3.62 9.39
CA PRO A 209 -28.64 2.82 8.44
C PRO A 209 -29.35 1.47 8.20
N ALA A 210 -28.73 0.63 7.36
CA ALA A 210 -29.20 -0.71 6.97
C ALA A 210 -29.89 -1.50 8.11
N PRO A 211 -30.85 -2.39 7.81
CA PRO A 211 -31.56 -3.15 8.82
C PRO A 211 -30.61 -4.06 9.62
N ALA A 212 -30.67 -4.00 10.95
CA ALA A 212 -29.90 -4.92 11.81
C ALA A 212 -30.26 -6.38 11.49
N VAL A 213 -29.24 -7.24 11.47
CA VAL A 213 -29.38 -8.68 11.20
C VAL A 213 -29.17 -9.42 12.51
N ILE A 214 -30.24 -10.01 13.06
CA ILE A 214 -30.21 -10.75 14.31
C ILE A 214 -30.51 -12.21 14.01
N ILE A 215 -29.47 -13.03 13.97
CA ILE A 215 -29.56 -14.41 13.50
C ILE A 215 -28.86 -15.39 14.44
N ASN A 216 -29.39 -16.61 14.54
CA ASN A 216 -28.75 -17.71 15.29
C ASN A 216 -28.39 -17.35 16.74
N ASN A 217 -29.17 -16.53 17.45
CA ASN A 217 -28.88 -16.18 18.86
C ASN A 217 -29.78 -16.92 19.83
N THR A 218 -29.29 -17.15 21.05
CA THR A 218 -30.09 -17.65 22.19
C THR A 218 -30.24 -16.55 23.24
N ILE A 219 -31.45 -16.03 23.42
CA ILE A 219 -31.77 -14.93 24.34
C ILE A 219 -32.68 -15.43 25.46
N ILE A 220 -32.18 -15.46 26.70
CA ILE A 220 -32.83 -16.15 27.80
C ILE A 220 -32.82 -15.39 29.12
N ASN A 221 -33.90 -15.55 29.91
CA ASN A 221 -34.01 -15.06 31.30
C ASN A 221 -33.78 -13.56 31.49
N SER A 222 -34.10 -12.72 30.51
CA SER A 222 -34.01 -11.27 30.68
C SER A 222 -35.17 -10.73 31.51
N ALA A 223 -34.89 -9.74 32.37
CA ALA A 223 -35.84 -9.17 33.33
C ALA A 223 -37.01 -8.39 32.69
N ASN A 224 -36.97 -8.14 31.39
CA ASN A 224 -38.07 -7.55 30.62
C ASN A 224 -38.28 -8.30 29.29
N GLY A 225 -37.64 -7.86 28.19
CA GLY A 225 -37.87 -8.39 26.85
C GLY A 225 -36.67 -9.12 26.24
N GLY A 226 -36.89 -9.94 25.22
CA GLY A 226 -35.83 -10.54 24.39
C GLY A 226 -35.26 -9.56 23.37
N ILE A 227 -36.03 -9.22 22.34
CA ILE A 227 -35.67 -8.23 21.31
C ILE A 227 -36.71 -7.11 21.26
N SER A 228 -36.28 -5.86 21.15
CA SER A 228 -37.16 -4.74 20.84
C SER A 228 -36.60 -3.88 19.70
N SER A 229 -37.49 -3.34 18.85
CA SER A 229 -37.14 -2.33 17.85
C SER A 229 -38.07 -1.14 17.92
N PHE A 230 -37.48 0.03 18.10
CA PHE A 230 -38.11 1.35 18.04
C PHE A 230 -37.67 2.12 16.78
N SER A 231 -37.00 1.44 15.83
CA SER A 231 -36.51 2.00 14.57
C SER A 231 -37.62 2.06 13.51
N THR A 232 -37.45 2.93 12.51
CA THR A 232 -38.32 2.99 11.32
C THR A 232 -37.96 1.93 10.27
N GLU A 233 -36.71 1.45 10.30
CA GLU A 233 -36.19 0.34 9.50
C GLU A 233 -36.53 -1.01 10.13
N ALA A 234 -36.92 -1.99 9.31
CA ALA A 234 -37.34 -3.29 9.78
C ALA A 234 -36.12 -4.23 9.93
N PRO A 235 -35.81 -4.74 11.14
CA PRO A 235 -34.70 -5.68 11.31
C PRO A 235 -35.01 -7.03 10.67
N ILE A 236 -33.96 -7.77 10.32
CA ILE A 236 -34.02 -9.18 9.96
C ILE A 236 -33.84 -9.99 11.24
N ILE A 237 -34.85 -10.79 11.61
CA ILE A 237 -34.82 -11.61 12.83
C ILE A 237 -35.14 -13.05 12.46
N LYS A 238 -34.13 -13.91 12.48
CA LYS A 238 -34.25 -15.29 11.97
C LYS A 238 -33.45 -16.29 12.80
N ASN A 239 -33.90 -17.54 12.91
CA ASN A 239 -33.15 -18.63 13.55
C ASN A 239 -32.76 -18.39 15.02
N ASN A 240 -33.44 -17.52 15.75
CA ASN A 240 -33.13 -17.27 17.17
C ASN A 240 -34.01 -18.11 18.09
N ILE A 241 -33.47 -18.49 19.25
CA ILE A 241 -34.28 -18.94 20.40
C ILE A 241 -34.41 -17.77 21.38
N ILE A 242 -35.64 -17.38 21.69
CA ILE A 242 -35.95 -16.28 22.62
C ILE A 242 -36.88 -16.83 23.69
N ALA A 243 -36.32 -17.18 24.84
CA ALA A 243 -37.05 -17.97 25.82
C ALA A 243 -37.01 -17.39 27.26
N PHE A 244 -38.06 -17.65 28.02
CA PHE A 244 -38.14 -17.38 29.45
C PHE A 244 -37.88 -15.92 29.87
N ASN A 245 -38.10 -14.95 28.97
CA ASN A 245 -37.99 -13.52 29.28
C ASN A 245 -39.25 -13.04 30.02
N ALA A 246 -39.08 -12.20 31.05
CA ALA A 246 -40.12 -11.94 32.03
C ALA A 246 -41.38 -11.24 31.46
N HIS A 247 -41.25 -10.48 30.38
CA HIS A 247 -42.33 -9.68 29.81
C HIS A 247 -42.64 -10.03 28.37
N TYR A 248 -41.70 -9.93 27.42
CA TYR A 248 -41.97 -10.26 26.02
C TYR A 248 -40.80 -10.95 25.29
N GLY A 249 -41.11 -11.70 24.24
CA GLY A 249 -40.12 -12.25 23.31
C GLY A 249 -39.62 -11.15 22.37
N ILE A 250 -40.46 -10.75 21.41
CA ILE A 250 -40.16 -9.68 20.45
C ILE A 250 -41.19 -8.55 20.55
N HIS A 251 -40.72 -7.30 20.55
CA HIS A 251 -41.55 -6.10 20.52
C HIS A 251 -41.13 -5.12 19.41
N LEU A 252 -42.03 -4.80 18.48
CA LEU A 252 -41.75 -3.83 17.40
C LEU A 252 -42.65 -2.59 17.51
N GLN A 253 -42.05 -1.40 17.51
CA GLN A 253 -42.75 -0.12 17.68
C GLN A 253 -42.22 0.91 16.68
N SER A 254 -43.02 1.22 15.65
CA SER A 254 -42.75 2.25 14.60
C SER A 254 -42.05 1.80 13.30
N VAL A 255 -41.94 0.48 13.04
CA VAL A 255 -41.42 -0.06 11.77
C VAL A 255 -42.41 0.17 10.60
N SER A 256 -41.91 0.61 9.43
CA SER A 256 -42.76 1.06 8.29
C SER A 256 -42.75 0.20 7.02
N LEU A 257 -42.10 -0.96 7.04
CA LEU A 257 -41.95 -1.90 5.91
C LEU A 257 -42.17 -3.36 6.36
N PRO A 258 -42.37 -4.33 5.45
CA PRO A 258 -42.51 -5.74 5.86
C PRO A 258 -41.27 -6.20 6.63
N ILE A 259 -41.47 -6.72 7.84
CA ILE A 259 -40.40 -7.28 8.66
C ILE A 259 -40.04 -8.66 8.12
N GLU A 260 -38.76 -8.92 7.92
CA GLU A 260 -38.25 -10.26 7.64
C GLU A 260 -38.05 -11.02 8.95
N PHE A 261 -39.13 -11.64 9.42
CA PHE A 261 -39.19 -12.41 10.65
C PHE A 261 -39.63 -13.85 10.33
N SER A 262 -38.77 -14.83 10.59
CA SER A 262 -39.03 -16.24 10.25
C SER A 262 -38.14 -17.19 11.06
N TYR A 263 -38.57 -18.44 11.22
CA TYR A 263 -37.75 -19.52 11.81
C TYR A 263 -37.17 -19.21 13.19
N ASN A 264 -37.91 -18.53 14.08
CA ASN A 264 -37.49 -18.34 15.47
C ASN A 264 -38.30 -19.23 16.42
N ASP A 265 -37.75 -19.57 17.58
CA ASP A 265 -38.51 -20.17 18.67
C ASP A 265 -38.71 -19.17 19.80
N LEU A 266 -39.98 -18.87 20.12
CA LEU A 266 -40.33 -17.96 21.20
C LEU A 266 -41.11 -18.73 22.26
N TYR A 267 -40.48 -19.04 23.39
CA TYR A 267 -41.08 -19.92 24.39
C TYR A 267 -41.01 -19.39 25.82
N GLY A 268 -42.07 -19.57 26.60
CA GLY A 268 -42.06 -19.26 28.03
C GLY A 268 -41.88 -17.77 28.37
N ASN A 269 -41.97 -16.86 27.40
CA ASN A 269 -41.96 -15.41 27.64
C ASN A 269 -43.31 -14.95 28.21
N GLY A 270 -43.34 -13.77 28.85
CA GLY A 270 -44.61 -13.18 29.32
C GLY A 270 -45.66 -13.04 28.18
N VAL A 271 -45.23 -12.52 27.03
CA VAL A 271 -45.90 -12.62 25.73
C VAL A 271 -44.88 -12.83 24.62
N ASN A 272 -45.05 -13.81 23.74
CA ASN A 272 -44.06 -14.05 22.68
C ASN A 272 -44.00 -12.88 21.67
N TYR A 273 -45.15 -12.36 21.27
CA TYR A 273 -45.27 -11.33 20.25
C TYR A 273 -45.96 -10.09 20.82
N LEU A 274 -45.30 -8.94 20.77
CA LEU A 274 -45.88 -7.64 21.15
C LEU A 274 -45.78 -6.68 19.95
N ASN A 275 -46.93 -6.19 19.47
CA ASN A 275 -47.05 -5.36 18.25
C ASN A 275 -46.49 -6.02 16.97
N LEU A 276 -46.43 -7.34 16.94
CA LEU A 276 -46.04 -8.18 15.81
C LEU A 276 -47.07 -9.31 15.69
N SER A 277 -47.31 -9.80 14.47
CA SER A 277 -48.10 -11.01 14.23
C SER A 277 -47.17 -12.20 14.09
N HIS A 278 -47.58 -13.35 14.62
CA HIS A 278 -46.86 -14.62 14.45
C HIS A 278 -46.81 -15.00 12.95
N ASP A 279 -45.64 -15.39 12.46
CA ASP A 279 -45.45 -15.95 11.13
C ASP A 279 -45.65 -17.48 11.15
N SER A 280 -45.74 -18.12 9.98
CA SER A 280 -46.01 -19.57 9.91
C SER A 280 -44.78 -20.47 10.08
N THR A 281 -43.58 -19.91 10.12
CA THR A 281 -42.30 -20.63 10.16
C THR A 281 -41.65 -20.62 11.55
N SER A 282 -41.95 -19.62 12.39
CA SER A 282 -41.53 -19.61 13.80
C SER A 282 -42.38 -20.54 14.67
N ILE A 283 -41.74 -21.12 15.68
CA ILE A 283 -42.37 -22.00 16.67
C ILE A 283 -42.46 -21.34 18.05
N SER A 284 -43.13 -22.01 18.97
CA SER A 284 -43.31 -21.56 20.36
C SER A 284 -43.38 -22.81 21.26
N GLU A 285 -42.35 -23.64 21.17
CA GLU A 285 -42.24 -24.93 21.84
C GLU A 285 -41.10 -24.90 22.86
N ASP A 286 -41.06 -25.81 23.83
CA ASP A 286 -39.96 -25.80 24.81
C ASP A 286 -38.64 -26.07 24.09
N PRO A 287 -37.62 -25.17 24.13
CA PRO A 287 -36.33 -25.44 23.51
C PRO A 287 -35.64 -26.68 24.04
N ASP A 288 -36.06 -27.19 25.22
CA ASP A 288 -35.51 -28.39 25.86
C ASP A 288 -33.99 -28.32 26.01
N PHE A 289 -33.53 -27.26 26.69
CA PHE A 289 -32.11 -27.06 26.97
C PHE A 289 -31.56 -28.08 27.97
N VAL A 290 -30.32 -28.54 27.74
CA VAL A 290 -29.49 -29.14 28.79
C VAL A 290 -28.81 -28.03 29.63
N LEU A 291 -27.99 -28.41 30.62
CA LEU A 291 -27.52 -27.50 31.68
C LEU A 291 -26.72 -26.27 31.18
N ASP A 292 -26.14 -26.36 29.99
CA ASP A 292 -25.29 -25.34 29.35
C ASP A 292 -25.96 -24.66 28.14
N TYR A 293 -27.30 -24.72 28.04
CA TYR A 293 -28.08 -24.10 26.96
C TYR A 293 -27.87 -24.72 25.57
N ARG A 294 -27.18 -25.86 25.46
CA ARG A 294 -27.28 -26.72 24.28
C ARG A 294 -28.67 -27.35 24.22
N LEU A 295 -29.14 -27.67 23.02
CA LEU A 295 -30.39 -28.38 22.82
C LEU A 295 -30.24 -29.86 23.21
N SER A 296 -31.24 -30.42 23.90
CA SER A 296 -31.33 -31.87 24.05
C SER A 296 -31.65 -32.52 22.70
N GLN A 297 -31.29 -33.78 22.49
CA GLN A 297 -31.64 -34.54 21.27
C GLN A 297 -33.15 -34.60 20.97
N ALA A 298 -34.01 -34.29 21.95
CA ALA A 298 -35.46 -34.26 21.75
C ALA A 298 -36.00 -32.85 21.48
N SER A 299 -35.12 -31.85 21.39
CA SER A 299 -35.50 -30.47 21.21
C SER A 299 -36.24 -30.25 19.88
N PRO A 300 -37.33 -29.46 19.89
CA PRO A 300 -38.05 -29.07 18.67
C PRO A 300 -37.30 -28.03 17.85
N CYS A 301 -36.20 -27.46 18.36
CA CYS A 301 -35.39 -26.46 17.67
C CYS A 301 -34.34 -27.08 16.73
N ILE A 302 -34.16 -28.40 16.78
CA ILE A 302 -33.21 -29.15 15.93
C ILE A 302 -33.76 -29.26 14.50
N ASP A 303 -32.93 -29.00 13.49
CA ASP A 303 -33.24 -29.01 12.06
C ASP A 303 -34.48 -28.17 11.71
N ALA A 304 -34.76 -27.14 12.52
CA ALA A 304 -36.03 -26.40 12.47
C ALA A 304 -35.88 -24.98 11.91
N GLY A 305 -34.66 -24.47 11.80
CA GLY A 305 -34.31 -23.15 11.26
C GLY A 305 -34.59 -22.99 9.76
N ASP A 306 -34.11 -21.91 9.15
CA ASP A 306 -34.27 -21.65 7.73
C ASP A 306 -33.78 -22.83 6.84
N PRO A 307 -34.62 -23.40 5.96
CA PRO A 307 -34.22 -24.50 5.09
C PRO A 307 -33.28 -24.09 3.95
N ASP A 308 -32.97 -22.81 3.78
CA ASP A 308 -31.94 -22.37 2.84
C ASP A 308 -30.56 -22.91 3.26
N PRO A 309 -29.87 -23.68 2.39
CA PRO A 309 -28.55 -24.23 2.68
C PRO A 309 -27.51 -23.21 3.13
N LEU A 310 -27.68 -21.93 2.79
CA LEU A 310 -26.82 -20.83 3.26
C LEU A 310 -26.76 -20.75 4.79
N TYR A 311 -27.81 -21.19 5.49
CA TYR A 311 -27.88 -21.09 6.94
C TYR A 311 -27.55 -22.38 7.67
N ASN A 312 -27.31 -23.49 6.95
CA ASN A 312 -27.10 -24.82 7.51
C ASN A 312 -26.10 -24.81 8.67
N ASP A 313 -26.31 -25.74 9.62
CA ASP A 313 -25.35 -25.91 10.70
C ASP A 313 -23.99 -26.35 10.13
N PRO A 314 -22.88 -26.14 10.87
CA PRO A 314 -21.54 -26.47 10.38
C PRO A 314 -21.37 -27.92 9.89
N ASP A 315 -22.19 -28.87 10.37
CA ASP A 315 -22.18 -30.26 9.89
C ASP A 315 -22.96 -30.50 8.57
N GLY A 316 -23.55 -29.43 8.02
CA GLY A 316 -24.35 -29.44 6.80
C GLY A 316 -25.81 -29.90 7.00
N SER A 317 -26.24 -30.16 8.24
CA SER A 317 -27.65 -30.39 8.53
C SER A 317 -28.46 -29.11 8.34
N ARG A 318 -29.78 -29.24 8.29
CA ARG A 318 -30.62 -28.05 8.31
C ARG A 318 -30.35 -27.36 9.63
N ASN A 319 -30.26 -26.05 9.60
CA ASN A 319 -29.79 -25.35 10.77
C ASN A 319 -30.74 -25.44 11.95
N ASP A 320 -30.13 -25.54 13.12
CA ASP A 320 -30.82 -25.44 14.39
C ASP A 320 -31.16 -23.98 14.68
N MET A 321 -32.27 -23.77 15.39
CA MET A 321 -32.53 -22.44 15.95
C MET A 321 -31.61 -22.21 17.16
N GLY A 322 -31.07 -21.01 17.30
CA GLY A 322 -30.28 -20.56 18.44
C GLY A 322 -28.78 -20.54 18.21
N ALA A 323 -28.04 -20.19 19.26
CA ALA A 323 -26.59 -19.97 19.21
C ALA A 323 -25.72 -21.22 19.29
N LEU A 324 -26.33 -22.36 19.60
CA LEU A 324 -25.62 -23.62 19.80
C LEU A 324 -26.31 -24.69 18.97
N PRO A 325 -25.86 -24.91 17.72
CA PRO A 325 -26.35 -26.02 16.93
C PRO A 325 -26.04 -27.35 17.62
N SER A 326 -26.96 -28.31 17.47
CA SER A 326 -26.89 -29.62 18.08
C SER A 326 -26.39 -30.64 17.06
N GLY A 327 -25.20 -31.18 17.33
CA GLY A 327 -24.60 -32.19 16.47
C GLY A 327 -23.59 -33.01 17.24
N GLU A 328 -23.77 -34.33 17.26
CA GLU A 328 -22.74 -35.25 17.69
C GLU A 328 -21.55 -35.15 16.73
N ASN A 329 -20.33 -35.00 17.25
CA ASN A 329 -19.11 -35.16 16.47
C ASN A 329 -19.09 -34.41 15.12
N PHE A 330 -19.03 -33.08 15.10
CA PHE A 330 -18.95 -32.32 13.83
C PHE A 330 -17.54 -31.80 13.55
N LEU A 331 -17.25 -31.65 12.26
CA LEU A 331 -16.03 -31.07 11.71
C LEU A 331 -16.45 -30.27 10.48
N ALA A 332 -16.09 -28.99 10.42
CA ALA A 332 -16.58 -28.03 9.43
C ALA A 332 -15.53 -26.97 9.10
N VAL A 333 -15.41 -26.55 7.85
CA VAL A 333 -14.59 -25.38 7.49
C VAL A 333 -15.37 -24.12 7.87
N ASP A 334 -14.72 -23.14 8.48
CA ASP A 334 -15.33 -21.92 9.04
C ASP A 334 -15.02 -20.67 8.22
N ASN A 335 -13.84 -20.62 7.58
CA ASN A 335 -13.46 -19.49 6.74
C ASN A 335 -12.46 -19.92 5.66
N ILE A 336 -12.43 -19.20 4.53
CA ILE A 336 -11.46 -19.36 3.45
C ILE A 336 -10.90 -17.98 3.09
N ASN A 337 -9.59 -17.85 2.92
CA ASN A 337 -8.97 -16.60 2.46
C ASN A 337 -7.72 -16.88 1.58
N PHE A 338 -7.12 -15.83 1.01
CA PHE A 338 -5.96 -15.93 0.10
C PHE A 338 -4.67 -15.33 0.67
N GLY A 339 -4.56 -15.27 1.99
CA GLY A 339 -3.44 -14.68 2.72
C GLY A 339 -3.86 -13.58 3.68
N PRO A 340 -3.00 -13.24 4.65
CA PRO A 340 -3.29 -12.25 5.68
C PRO A 340 -3.49 -10.82 5.14
N ASP A 341 -3.19 -10.58 3.87
CA ASP A 341 -3.09 -9.26 3.23
C ASP A 341 -3.97 -9.08 1.98
N ILE A 342 -4.78 -10.08 1.60
CA ILE A 342 -5.65 -9.98 0.41
C ILE A 342 -7.09 -9.71 0.86
N ALA A 343 -7.35 -8.46 1.23
CA ALA A 343 -8.72 -7.97 1.39
C ALA A 343 -9.24 -7.55 0.01
N ASN A 344 -10.34 -8.18 -0.40
CA ASN A 344 -10.98 -8.18 -1.72
C ASN A 344 -10.50 -9.31 -2.62
N LEU A 345 -11.49 -9.88 -3.30
CA LEU A 345 -11.45 -10.98 -4.26
C LEU A 345 -10.51 -10.76 -5.48
N SER A 346 -9.50 -9.90 -5.40
CA SER A 346 -8.56 -9.52 -6.47
C SER A 346 -7.15 -9.98 -6.11
N ILE A 347 -6.82 -11.21 -6.50
CA ILE A 347 -5.55 -11.86 -6.18
C ILE A 347 -4.46 -11.36 -7.14
N PRO A 348 -3.37 -10.72 -6.66
CA PRO A 348 -2.34 -10.10 -7.51
C PRO A 348 -1.31 -11.11 -8.08
N THR A 349 -1.63 -12.40 -8.05
CA THR A 349 -0.75 -13.47 -8.49
C THR A 349 -1.54 -14.58 -9.20
N LEU A 350 -0.92 -15.23 -10.19
CA LEU A 350 -1.50 -16.39 -10.87
C LEU A 350 -1.36 -17.70 -10.05
N ILE A 351 -0.64 -17.64 -8.93
CA ILE A 351 -0.39 -18.77 -8.01
C ILE A 351 -0.77 -18.41 -6.57
N PRO A 352 -2.07 -18.21 -6.28
CA PRO A 352 -2.51 -17.85 -4.93
C PRO A 352 -2.14 -18.88 -3.87
N GLU A 353 -1.81 -18.42 -2.67
CA GLU A 353 -1.88 -19.25 -1.46
C GLU A 353 -3.29 -19.18 -0.88
N ILE A 354 -3.86 -20.32 -0.53
CA ILE A 354 -5.23 -20.46 -0.02
C ILE A 354 -5.16 -20.91 1.43
N PHE A 355 -5.82 -20.21 2.34
CA PHE A 355 -5.88 -20.51 3.77
C PHE A 355 -7.32 -20.81 4.18
N TRP A 356 -7.48 -21.57 5.25
CA TRP A 356 -8.78 -21.83 5.85
C TRP A 356 -8.74 -21.94 7.37
N SER A 357 -9.88 -21.74 8.02
CA SER A 357 -10.12 -22.16 9.41
C SER A 357 -11.17 -23.26 9.46
N TYR A 358 -11.22 -24.01 10.55
CA TYR A 358 -12.24 -25.05 10.75
C TYR A 358 -12.67 -25.15 12.22
N LEU A 359 -13.90 -25.58 12.44
CA LEU A 359 -14.50 -25.87 13.74
C LEU A 359 -14.66 -27.39 13.90
N SER A 360 -14.45 -27.89 15.13
CA SER A 360 -14.70 -29.29 15.45
C SER A 360 -15.30 -29.47 16.85
N TYR A 361 -16.12 -30.50 17.03
CA TYR A 361 -16.64 -30.91 18.33
C TYR A 361 -16.79 -32.42 18.39
N PRO A 362 -16.36 -33.14 19.45
CA PRO A 362 -15.40 -32.66 20.41
C PRO A 362 -14.11 -32.26 19.68
N GLU A 363 -13.34 -31.34 20.24
CA GLU A 363 -12.11 -30.82 19.63
C GLU A 363 -11.24 -31.95 19.09
N THR A 364 -11.16 -32.04 17.77
CA THR A 364 -10.34 -32.98 17.02
C THR A 364 -9.51 -32.18 16.03
N GLU A 365 -8.21 -32.47 15.97
CA GLU A 365 -7.33 -31.84 15.00
C GLU A 365 -7.60 -32.38 13.60
N GLN A 366 -7.59 -31.49 12.60
CA GLN A 366 -7.52 -31.87 11.20
C GLN A 366 -6.30 -32.77 10.97
N GLN A 367 -6.52 -33.89 10.30
CA GLN A 367 -5.48 -34.81 9.85
C GLN A 367 -5.38 -34.87 8.33
N GLN A 368 -6.45 -34.50 7.63
CA GLN A 368 -6.47 -34.42 6.18
C GLN A 368 -7.30 -33.23 5.71
N TYR A 369 -7.00 -32.73 4.52
CA TYR A 369 -7.87 -31.79 3.81
C TYR A 369 -8.01 -32.22 2.35
N GLU A 370 -9.02 -31.70 1.68
CA GLU A 370 -9.18 -31.83 0.23
C GLU A 370 -9.66 -30.50 -0.31
N ILE A 371 -9.00 -30.02 -1.37
CA ILE A 371 -9.26 -28.74 -2.00
C ILE A 371 -9.44 -28.96 -3.50
N GLU A 372 -10.35 -28.20 -4.08
CA GLU A 372 -10.54 -28.15 -5.52
C GLU A 372 -10.75 -26.71 -5.99
N VAL A 373 -10.30 -26.40 -7.20
CA VAL A 373 -10.50 -25.12 -7.86
C VAL A 373 -11.04 -25.37 -9.26
N GLY A 374 -12.12 -24.68 -9.59
CA GLY A 374 -12.84 -24.78 -10.85
C GLY A 374 -13.23 -23.42 -11.43
N THR A 375 -13.94 -23.46 -12.55
CA THR A 375 -14.45 -22.28 -13.27
C THR A 375 -15.95 -22.08 -13.10
N ASP A 376 -16.58 -22.94 -12.29
CA ASP A 376 -18.02 -23.04 -12.08
C ASP A 376 -18.30 -23.39 -10.62
N ASP A 377 -19.45 -22.92 -10.13
CA ASP A 377 -19.92 -23.07 -8.76
C ASP A 377 -20.67 -24.39 -8.50
N ASP A 378 -21.06 -25.10 -9.57
CA ASP A 378 -21.79 -26.36 -9.51
C ASP A 378 -20.93 -27.62 -9.72
N TRP A 379 -19.63 -27.43 -9.98
CA TRP A 379 -18.62 -28.48 -10.18
C TRP A 379 -19.01 -29.49 -11.27
N SER A 380 -19.66 -29.00 -12.31
CA SER A 380 -20.11 -29.79 -13.46
C SER A 380 -19.03 -29.90 -14.56
N VAL A 381 -18.00 -29.06 -14.52
CA VAL A 381 -16.88 -29.02 -15.46
C VAL A 381 -15.60 -29.59 -14.82
N ALA A 382 -14.67 -30.06 -15.65
CA ALA A 382 -13.39 -30.58 -15.18
C ALA A 382 -12.59 -29.51 -14.42
N GLU A 383 -12.07 -29.91 -13.26
CA GLU A 383 -11.43 -29.05 -12.28
C GLU A 383 -10.07 -28.56 -12.78
N MET A 384 -9.76 -27.28 -12.54
CA MET A 384 -8.46 -26.71 -12.86
C MET A 384 -7.38 -27.21 -11.92
N TRP A 385 -7.76 -27.51 -10.69
CA TRP A 385 -6.91 -28.11 -9.68
C TRP A 385 -7.72 -29.00 -8.76
N ALA A 386 -7.35 -30.28 -8.68
CA ALA A 386 -7.97 -31.26 -7.78
C ALA A 386 -6.91 -32.31 -7.40
N PRO A 387 -5.97 -31.98 -6.48
CA PRO A 387 -4.90 -32.90 -6.07
C PRO A 387 -5.43 -34.15 -5.33
N GLY A 388 -6.70 -34.16 -4.96
CA GLY A 388 -7.30 -35.17 -4.09
C GLY A 388 -6.92 -34.98 -2.63
N PRO A 389 -7.30 -35.93 -1.74
CA PRO A 389 -7.07 -35.78 -0.31
C PRO A 389 -5.59 -35.73 0.06
N VAL A 390 -5.20 -34.73 0.86
CA VAL A 390 -3.86 -34.52 1.38
C VAL A 390 -3.83 -34.85 2.87
N SER A 391 -2.94 -35.75 3.30
CA SER A 391 -2.73 -36.04 4.73
C SER A 391 -1.83 -35.00 5.36
N SER A 392 -2.44 -33.96 5.93
CA SER A 392 -1.77 -32.86 6.60
C SER A 392 -2.69 -32.16 7.58
N ASN A 393 -2.11 -31.59 8.63
CA ASN A 393 -2.75 -30.70 9.59
C ASN A 393 -2.60 -29.21 9.23
N GLU A 394 -1.88 -28.90 8.14
CA GLU A 394 -1.73 -27.53 7.64
C GLU A 394 -3.10 -26.94 7.26
N THR A 395 -3.23 -25.63 7.47
CA THR A 395 -4.43 -24.84 7.14
C THR A 395 -4.18 -23.84 6.01
N SER A 396 -3.14 -24.08 5.21
CA SER A 396 -2.87 -23.36 3.97
C SER A 396 -2.30 -24.27 2.88
N VAL A 397 -2.44 -23.85 1.63
CA VAL A 397 -1.89 -24.53 0.46
C VAL A 397 -1.71 -23.57 -0.72
N VAL A 398 -0.55 -23.65 -1.39
CA VAL A 398 -0.30 -22.90 -2.62
C VAL A 398 -0.98 -23.57 -3.80
N TYR A 399 -1.71 -22.78 -4.59
CA TYR A 399 -2.33 -23.21 -5.84
C TYR A 399 -1.28 -23.80 -6.80
N ASN A 400 -1.48 -25.07 -7.18
CA ASN A 400 -0.56 -25.81 -8.05
C ASN A 400 -1.31 -26.52 -9.18
N GLY A 401 -2.31 -25.85 -9.75
CA GLY A 401 -3.17 -26.34 -10.82
C GLY A 401 -2.78 -25.86 -12.22
N LEU A 402 -3.73 -25.95 -13.15
CA LEU A 402 -3.60 -25.33 -14.46
C LEU A 402 -3.42 -23.80 -14.32
N PRO A 403 -2.69 -23.13 -15.23
CA PRO A 403 -2.47 -21.69 -15.12
C PRO A 403 -3.78 -20.91 -15.01
N LEU A 404 -3.91 -20.12 -13.95
CA LEU A 404 -4.97 -19.12 -13.83
C LEU A 404 -4.69 -17.96 -14.79
N THR A 405 -5.74 -17.24 -15.17
CA THR A 405 -5.68 -16.10 -16.08
C THR A 405 -6.12 -14.84 -15.37
N ASP A 406 -5.47 -13.73 -15.71
CA ASP A 406 -5.87 -12.41 -15.24
C ASP A 406 -7.34 -12.09 -15.54
N ARG A 407 -8.02 -11.45 -14.60
CA ARG A 407 -9.48 -11.18 -14.58
C ARG A 407 -10.37 -12.42 -14.70
N GLY A 408 -9.81 -13.62 -14.55
CA GLY A 408 -10.58 -14.84 -14.47
C GLY A 408 -11.29 -14.93 -13.11
N ALA A 409 -12.58 -15.26 -13.14
CA ALA A 409 -13.35 -15.63 -11.97
C ALA A 409 -13.28 -17.15 -11.78
N TYR A 410 -12.97 -17.57 -10.57
CA TYR A 410 -12.76 -18.96 -10.19
C TYR A 410 -13.53 -19.27 -8.91
N TYR A 411 -13.83 -20.54 -8.73
CA TYR A 411 -14.47 -21.05 -7.52
C TYR A 411 -13.52 -22.04 -6.88
N LEU A 412 -13.36 -21.94 -5.57
CA LEU A 412 -12.62 -22.90 -4.78
C LEU A 412 -13.60 -23.62 -3.85
N ARG A 413 -13.37 -24.90 -3.59
CA ARG A 413 -14.01 -25.57 -2.47
C ARG A 413 -12.99 -26.32 -1.64
N ILE A 414 -13.22 -26.40 -0.34
CA ILE A 414 -12.36 -27.11 0.59
C ILE A 414 -13.17 -27.87 1.64
N ARG A 415 -12.65 -29.02 2.05
CA ARG A 415 -13.17 -29.81 3.18
C ARG A 415 -12.03 -30.40 3.99
N VAL A 416 -12.31 -30.68 5.26
CA VAL A 416 -11.32 -31.16 6.23
C VAL A 416 -11.75 -32.50 6.85
N SER A 417 -10.81 -33.28 7.38
CA SER A 417 -11.05 -34.58 8.02
C SER A 417 -10.22 -34.78 9.27
N ASP A 418 -10.82 -35.38 10.30
CA ASP A 418 -10.18 -35.83 11.54
C ASP A 418 -9.55 -37.24 11.41
N GLY A 419 -9.48 -37.78 10.19
CA GLY A 419 -9.02 -39.14 9.88
C GLY A 419 -10.08 -40.24 10.05
N SER A 420 -11.28 -39.91 10.56
CA SER A 420 -12.43 -40.81 10.67
C SER A 420 -13.63 -40.34 9.84
N ASN A 421 -13.90 -39.04 9.82
CA ASN A 421 -15.00 -38.40 9.11
C ASN A 421 -14.48 -37.21 8.29
N TRP A 422 -15.19 -36.88 7.20
CA TRP A 422 -14.96 -35.68 6.40
C TRP A 422 -16.04 -34.66 6.69
N SER A 423 -15.67 -33.37 6.71
CA SER A 423 -16.62 -32.26 6.67
C SER A 423 -17.36 -32.20 5.33
N SER A 424 -18.44 -31.43 5.31
CA SER A 424 -19.01 -30.90 4.07
C SER A 424 -18.00 -30.01 3.35
N TRP A 425 -18.22 -29.78 2.05
CA TRP A 425 -17.44 -28.84 1.26
C TRP A 425 -17.89 -27.41 1.55
N GLU A 426 -16.94 -26.53 1.81
CA GLU A 426 -17.12 -25.09 1.90
C GLU A 426 -16.55 -24.42 0.65
N GLN A 427 -17.19 -23.35 0.15
CA GLN A 427 -16.87 -22.80 -1.17
C GLN A 427 -16.75 -21.28 -1.16
N GLU A 428 -15.78 -20.74 -1.91
CA GLU A 428 -15.56 -19.31 -2.07
C GLU A 428 -15.24 -18.96 -3.54
N MET A 429 -15.72 -17.81 -4.03
CA MET A 429 -15.38 -17.28 -5.35
C MET A 429 -14.12 -16.41 -5.24
N PHE A 430 -13.33 -16.27 -6.30
CA PHE A 430 -12.23 -15.31 -6.34
C PHE A 430 -11.89 -14.86 -7.76
N ILE A 431 -11.29 -13.68 -7.91
CA ILE A 431 -10.86 -13.10 -9.18
C ILE A 431 -9.34 -12.88 -9.15
N ILE A 432 -8.67 -13.17 -10.25
CA ILE A 432 -7.25 -12.83 -10.40
C ILE A 432 -7.10 -11.41 -10.93
N HIS A 433 -6.23 -10.60 -10.32
CA HIS A 433 -5.96 -9.23 -10.72
C HIS A 433 -4.46 -8.90 -10.68
N THR A 434 -3.74 -9.41 -11.67
CA THR A 434 -2.30 -9.23 -11.89
C THR A 434 -1.95 -8.02 -12.77
N THR A 435 -2.91 -7.47 -13.53
CA THR A 435 -2.64 -6.32 -14.42
C THR A 435 -3.64 -5.19 -14.24
N ILE A 436 -3.13 -3.97 -14.13
CA ILE A 436 -3.91 -2.73 -14.20
C ILE A 436 -4.18 -2.39 -15.67
N ILE A 437 -5.43 -2.10 -16.01
CA ILE A 437 -5.83 -1.79 -17.39
C ILE A 437 -6.51 -0.43 -17.51
N THR A 438 -6.72 -0.02 -18.77
CA THR A 438 -7.58 1.10 -19.12
C THR A 438 -8.85 0.60 -19.81
N VAL A 439 -10.00 0.89 -19.22
CA VAL A 439 -11.34 0.62 -19.75
C VAL A 439 -11.82 1.85 -20.52
N ASN A 440 -12.05 1.73 -21.83
CA ASN A 440 -12.40 2.86 -22.70
C ASN A 440 -13.91 3.00 -22.85
N VAL A 441 -14.47 4.14 -22.45
CA VAL A 441 -15.90 4.44 -22.62
C VAL A 441 -16.06 5.49 -23.74
N PRO A 442 -16.89 5.26 -24.78
CA PRO A 442 -17.88 4.21 -24.89
C PRO A 442 -17.44 2.97 -25.70
N LEU A 443 -16.14 2.82 -25.98
CA LEU A 443 -15.64 1.80 -26.91
C LEU A 443 -15.86 0.38 -26.38
N ASP A 444 -15.51 0.17 -25.11
CA ASP A 444 -15.61 -1.12 -24.41
C ASP A 444 -16.98 -1.29 -23.73
N PHE A 445 -17.53 -0.20 -23.19
CA PHE A 445 -18.84 -0.16 -22.50
C PHE A 445 -19.66 1.05 -22.91
N ALA A 446 -20.98 0.96 -22.94
CA ALA A 446 -21.83 2.05 -23.46
C ALA A 446 -21.97 3.22 -22.48
N SER A 447 -21.77 2.98 -21.19
CA SER A 447 -21.88 3.98 -20.12
C SER A 447 -20.68 3.98 -19.19
N ILE A 448 -20.51 5.08 -18.45
CA ILE A 448 -19.43 5.21 -17.46
C ILE A 448 -19.63 4.21 -16.32
N GLN A 449 -20.87 4.02 -15.85
CA GLN A 449 -21.17 3.06 -14.78
C GLN A 449 -20.80 1.62 -15.17
N GLU A 450 -21.13 1.18 -16.38
CA GLU A 450 -20.71 -0.17 -16.85
C GLU A 450 -19.18 -0.33 -16.88
N GLY A 451 -18.46 0.75 -17.24
CA GLY A 451 -17.00 0.75 -17.19
C GLY A 451 -16.45 0.65 -15.76
N ILE A 452 -17.09 1.33 -14.81
CA ILE A 452 -16.78 1.23 -13.38
C ILE A 452 -17.13 -0.17 -12.86
N ASP A 453 -18.29 -0.71 -13.21
CA ASP A 453 -18.75 -2.04 -12.81
C ASP A 453 -17.75 -3.14 -13.20
N TYR A 454 -17.16 -3.02 -14.39
CA TYR A 454 -16.12 -3.93 -14.90
C TYR A 454 -14.73 -3.70 -14.29
N ALA A 455 -14.39 -2.45 -13.95
CA ALA A 455 -13.08 -2.09 -13.44
C ALA A 455 -12.81 -2.68 -12.04
N LEU A 456 -11.56 -3.08 -11.81
CA LEU A 456 -11.02 -3.51 -10.53
C LEU A 456 -10.13 -2.41 -9.93
N ASN A 457 -9.92 -2.41 -8.62
CA ASN A 457 -9.13 -1.39 -7.92
C ASN A 457 -7.75 -1.18 -8.56
N GLY A 458 -7.39 0.06 -8.88
CA GLY A 458 -6.17 0.43 -9.61
C GLY A 458 -6.39 0.68 -11.11
N ASP A 459 -7.46 0.17 -11.71
CA ASP A 459 -7.80 0.43 -13.11
C ASP A 459 -8.12 1.89 -13.39
N THR A 460 -8.04 2.24 -14.68
CA THR A 460 -8.52 3.52 -15.20
C THR A 460 -9.73 3.33 -16.10
N VAL A 461 -10.82 4.04 -15.83
CA VAL A 461 -11.94 4.24 -16.76
C VAL A 461 -11.68 5.53 -17.55
N LEU A 462 -11.27 5.39 -18.81
CA LEU A 462 -10.96 6.50 -19.73
C LEU A 462 -12.18 6.83 -20.59
N VAL A 463 -12.72 8.02 -20.44
CA VAL A 463 -13.99 8.45 -21.05
C VAL A 463 -13.75 9.42 -22.21
N ALA A 464 -14.16 9.01 -23.41
CA ALA A 464 -14.07 9.78 -24.64
C ALA A 464 -15.05 10.98 -24.65
N PRO A 465 -14.82 11.99 -25.52
CA PRO A 465 -15.71 13.15 -25.69
C PRO A 465 -17.15 12.75 -25.90
N GLY A 466 -18.06 13.40 -25.20
CA GLY A 466 -19.48 13.08 -25.28
C GLY A 466 -20.30 13.63 -24.12
N THR A 467 -21.60 13.32 -24.16
CA THR A 467 -22.51 13.59 -23.05
C THR A 467 -23.00 12.26 -22.50
N TYR A 468 -22.76 12.04 -21.22
CA TYR A 468 -23.07 10.82 -20.49
C TYR A 468 -24.10 11.12 -19.41
N GLU A 469 -24.99 10.15 -19.17
CA GLU A 469 -25.90 10.20 -18.04
C GLU A 469 -25.10 10.08 -16.73
N GLY A 470 -25.43 10.91 -15.75
CA GLY A 470 -24.90 10.89 -14.39
C GLY A 470 -25.57 9.81 -13.53
N LEU A 471 -25.57 10.03 -12.21
CA LEU A 471 -25.89 9.01 -11.20
C LEU A 471 -24.83 7.90 -11.15
N ILE A 472 -23.57 8.30 -11.34
CA ILE A 472 -22.42 7.41 -11.29
C ILE A 472 -22.04 7.17 -9.83
N ASN A 473 -21.80 5.92 -9.47
CA ASN A 473 -21.26 5.52 -8.18
C ASN A 473 -19.95 4.76 -8.36
N PHE A 474 -18.96 5.07 -7.53
CA PHE A 474 -17.69 4.35 -7.50
C PHE A 474 -17.81 3.01 -6.76
N ASP A 475 -18.88 2.80 -5.97
CA ASP A 475 -19.17 1.54 -5.28
C ASP A 475 -17.98 0.98 -4.47
N GLY A 476 -17.23 1.87 -3.82
CA GLY A 476 -16.07 1.50 -2.99
C GLY A 476 -14.78 1.24 -3.80
N LYS A 477 -14.81 1.38 -5.13
CA LYS A 477 -13.67 1.09 -5.99
C LYS A 477 -12.63 2.21 -5.97
N LEU A 478 -11.38 1.82 -5.86
CA LEU A 478 -10.20 2.69 -5.87
C LEU A 478 -9.65 2.81 -7.29
N ILE A 479 -10.43 3.43 -8.17
CA ILE A 479 -10.15 3.53 -9.61
C ILE A 479 -10.02 4.99 -10.05
N VAL A 480 -9.37 5.20 -11.19
CA VAL A 480 -9.32 6.52 -11.84
C VAL A 480 -10.40 6.60 -12.91
N VAL A 481 -11.40 7.46 -12.73
CA VAL A 481 -12.35 7.82 -13.80
C VAL A 481 -11.94 9.16 -14.37
N ARG A 482 -11.47 9.19 -15.62
CA ARG A 482 -10.95 10.40 -16.27
C ARG A 482 -11.46 10.61 -17.68
N SER A 483 -11.64 11.87 -18.06
CA SER A 483 -11.86 12.27 -19.45
C SER A 483 -10.56 12.15 -20.27
N SER A 484 -10.67 11.77 -21.55
CA SER A 484 -9.54 11.80 -22.49
C SER A 484 -9.24 13.20 -23.06
N ASP A 485 -10.23 14.09 -23.10
CA ASP A 485 -10.14 15.40 -23.79
C ASP A 485 -10.57 16.57 -22.88
N GLY A 486 -10.59 16.31 -21.58
CA GLY A 486 -10.88 17.31 -20.55
C GLY A 486 -12.34 17.76 -20.46
N PRO A 487 -12.63 18.73 -19.59
CA PRO A 487 -13.99 19.05 -19.17
C PRO A 487 -14.82 19.76 -20.24
N LEU A 488 -14.21 20.44 -21.22
CA LEU A 488 -14.96 21.12 -22.29
C LEU A 488 -15.64 20.17 -23.27
N GLN A 489 -15.11 18.95 -23.42
CA GLN A 489 -15.56 17.99 -24.42
C GLN A 489 -16.37 16.83 -23.81
N THR A 490 -16.22 16.59 -22.51
CA THR A 490 -16.81 15.44 -21.82
C THR A 490 -17.72 15.89 -20.69
N VAL A 491 -19.02 15.68 -20.88
CA VAL A 491 -20.09 16.16 -20.00
C VAL A 491 -20.77 14.98 -19.32
N ILE A 492 -20.88 15.05 -18.00
CA ILE A 492 -21.77 14.20 -17.19
C ILE A 492 -22.96 15.07 -16.78
N THR A 493 -24.16 14.63 -17.13
CA THR A 493 -25.43 15.34 -16.89
C THR A 493 -26.48 14.35 -16.44
N GLY A 494 -27.46 14.75 -15.62
CA GLY A 494 -28.46 13.82 -15.07
C GLY A 494 -29.80 14.49 -14.85
N SER A 495 -30.73 13.77 -14.22
CA SER A 495 -32.07 14.30 -13.92
C SER A 495 -32.06 15.22 -12.70
N ASP A 496 -32.90 16.25 -12.69
CA ASP A 496 -33.19 17.17 -11.55
C ASP A 496 -33.83 16.48 -10.33
N SER A 497 -33.63 15.17 -10.15
CA SER A 497 -34.17 14.42 -9.03
C SER A 497 -33.58 14.98 -7.74
N VAL A 498 -34.46 15.49 -6.88
CA VAL A 498 -34.10 16.16 -5.63
C VAL A 498 -33.22 15.22 -4.79
N TYR A 499 -32.08 15.75 -4.33
CA TYR A 499 -31.04 15.07 -3.56
C TYR A 499 -30.12 14.10 -4.32
N SER A 500 -30.27 13.95 -5.65
CA SER A 500 -29.35 13.11 -6.43
C SER A 500 -28.07 13.85 -6.81
N ALA A 501 -26.93 13.17 -6.72
CA ALA A 501 -25.65 13.65 -7.21
C ALA A 501 -25.31 13.03 -8.56
N LEU A 502 -24.64 13.80 -9.43
CA LEU A 502 -24.14 13.29 -10.70
C LEU A 502 -23.06 12.22 -10.48
N VAL A 503 -22.21 12.41 -9.46
CA VAL A 503 -21.20 11.44 -9.01
C VAL A 503 -21.27 11.27 -7.50
N THR A 504 -21.25 10.01 -7.05
CA THR A 504 -21.32 9.63 -5.63
C THR A 504 -20.10 8.81 -5.22
N PHE A 505 -19.62 9.09 -4.01
CA PHE A 505 -18.64 8.29 -3.26
C PHE A 505 -19.23 8.04 -1.87
N ASN A 506 -19.62 6.81 -1.57
CA ASN A 506 -20.39 6.49 -0.37
C ASN A 506 -20.08 5.13 0.27
N HIS A 507 -18.97 4.49 -0.10
CA HIS A 507 -18.56 3.18 0.42
C HIS A 507 -17.11 3.17 0.94
N GLY A 508 -16.60 4.34 1.38
CA GLY A 508 -15.28 4.44 2.01
C GLY A 508 -14.14 4.69 1.02
N GLU A 509 -14.44 5.20 -0.17
CA GLU A 509 -13.45 5.50 -1.20
C GLU A 509 -12.38 6.47 -0.66
N THR A 510 -11.10 6.23 -0.97
CA THR A 510 -9.96 7.05 -0.53
C THR A 510 -9.47 7.96 -1.66
N GLN A 511 -8.33 8.65 -1.48
CA GLN A 511 -7.76 9.55 -2.49
C GLN A 511 -7.37 8.86 -3.80
N ASP A 512 -7.27 7.53 -3.80
CA ASP A 512 -7.00 6.71 -4.99
C ASP A 512 -8.24 6.53 -5.88
N ALA A 513 -9.44 6.81 -5.35
CA ALA A 513 -10.62 7.01 -6.16
C ALA A 513 -10.59 8.44 -6.74
N VAL A 514 -10.32 8.54 -8.04
CA VAL A 514 -10.07 9.82 -8.73
C VAL A 514 -11.19 10.12 -9.73
N LEU A 515 -11.78 11.32 -9.63
CA LEU A 515 -12.63 11.89 -10.68
C LEU A 515 -11.91 13.05 -11.37
N GLU A 516 -11.62 12.92 -12.66
CA GLU A 516 -10.78 13.86 -13.40
C GLU A 516 -11.35 14.33 -14.75
N GLY A 517 -11.40 15.64 -14.97
CA GLY A 517 -11.52 16.21 -16.32
C GLY A 517 -12.94 16.26 -16.90
N PHE A 518 -14.00 16.35 -16.10
CA PHE A 518 -15.38 16.37 -16.59
C PHE A 518 -16.07 17.72 -16.39
N THR A 519 -16.98 18.07 -17.30
CA THR A 519 -18.05 19.01 -16.97
C THR A 519 -19.19 18.26 -16.27
N LEU A 520 -19.55 18.68 -15.07
CA LEU A 520 -20.74 18.25 -14.34
C LEU A 520 -21.84 19.31 -14.48
N LEU A 521 -22.92 18.96 -15.18
CA LEU A 521 -23.89 19.92 -15.70
C LEU A 521 -25.32 19.61 -15.23
N GLU A 522 -26.04 20.65 -14.78
CA GLU A 522 -27.49 20.64 -14.51
C GLU A 522 -27.93 19.48 -13.58
N GLY A 523 -27.06 19.09 -12.64
CA GLY A 523 -27.40 18.14 -11.59
C GLY A 523 -28.11 18.83 -10.43
N TRP A 524 -28.80 18.06 -9.59
CA TRP A 524 -29.17 18.60 -8.28
C TRP A 524 -27.91 18.85 -7.44
N LEU A 525 -26.98 17.88 -7.38
CA LEU A 525 -25.61 18.03 -6.87
C LEU A 525 -24.61 17.59 -7.92
N GLY A 526 -23.41 18.17 -7.90
CA GLY A 526 -22.30 17.73 -8.74
C GLY A 526 -21.68 16.46 -8.17
N VAL A 527 -21.05 16.59 -7.00
CA VAL A 527 -20.38 15.49 -6.31
C VAL A 527 -20.86 15.40 -4.86
N TYR A 528 -21.25 14.20 -4.45
CA TYR A 528 -21.60 13.89 -3.07
C TYR A 528 -20.65 12.83 -2.52
N CYS A 529 -19.98 13.16 -1.41
CA CYS A 529 -19.11 12.25 -0.69
C CYS A 529 -19.71 12.02 0.70
N GLU A 530 -19.99 10.78 1.06
CA GLU A 530 -20.43 10.38 2.40
C GLU A 530 -19.46 9.35 2.95
N GLY A 531 -18.82 9.68 4.09
CA GLY A 531 -17.85 8.76 4.69
C GLY A 531 -16.68 8.39 3.77
N SER A 532 -16.38 9.22 2.76
CA SER A 532 -15.38 8.95 1.72
C SER A 532 -14.51 10.18 1.44
N GLY A 533 -13.25 9.94 1.04
CA GLY A 533 -12.19 10.93 0.85
C GLY A 533 -11.53 10.92 -0.52
N PRO A 534 -12.27 11.08 -1.63
CA PRO A 534 -11.74 10.96 -2.98
C PRO A 534 -10.85 12.13 -3.42
N THR A 535 -10.15 11.93 -4.54
CA THR A 535 -9.49 13.01 -5.28
C THR A 535 -10.41 13.51 -6.39
N ILE A 536 -10.80 14.78 -6.34
CA ILE A 536 -11.64 15.44 -7.33
C ILE A 536 -10.80 16.54 -7.99
N LYS A 537 -10.48 16.40 -9.28
CA LYS A 537 -9.60 17.35 -9.95
C LYS A 537 -9.93 17.68 -11.40
N PHE A 538 -9.59 18.88 -11.84
CA PHE A 538 -9.81 19.33 -13.24
C PHE A 538 -11.28 19.26 -13.71
N ASN A 539 -12.25 19.34 -12.80
CA ASN A 539 -13.68 19.28 -13.15
C ASN A 539 -14.34 20.67 -13.19
N LEU A 540 -15.20 20.89 -14.17
CA LEU A 540 -16.07 22.07 -14.29
C LEU A 540 -17.47 21.73 -13.77
N LEU A 541 -17.83 22.16 -12.57
CA LEU A 541 -19.17 22.02 -12.02
C LEU A 541 -19.96 23.30 -12.31
N LYS A 542 -21.04 23.21 -13.09
CA LYS A 542 -21.88 24.37 -13.42
C LYS A 542 -23.36 24.10 -13.32
N ASN A 543 -24.10 25.12 -12.87
CA ASN A 543 -25.56 25.12 -12.76
C ASN A 543 -26.13 23.98 -11.90
N GLN A 544 -25.54 23.74 -10.73
CA GLN A 544 -26.12 22.77 -9.79
C GLN A 544 -27.35 23.36 -9.09
N HIS A 545 -28.43 22.59 -8.98
CA HIS A 545 -29.75 23.06 -8.53
C HIS A 545 -30.00 22.94 -7.02
N THR A 546 -29.04 22.42 -6.27
CA THR A 546 -29.13 22.25 -4.81
C THR A 546 -29.49 23.54 -4.06
N THR A 547 -30.48 23.46 -3.18
CA THR A 547 -30.94 24.58 -2.34
C THR A 547 -30.36 24.56 -0.92
N GLU A 548 -29.78 23.42 -0.48
CA GLU A 548 -29.36 23.21 0.91
C GLU A 548 -27.86 22.87 1.03
N TRP A 549 -27.31 22.18 0.04
CA TRP A 549 -25.92 21.71 0.05
C TRP A 549 -25.08 22.48 -0.97
N ALA A 550 -23.79 22.19 -1.00
CA ALA A 550 -22.88 22.73 -2.00
C ALA A 550 -22.79 21.82 -3.24
N ALA A 551 -22.21 22.33 -4.33
CA ALA A 551 -21.98 21.57 -5.55
C ALA A 551 -21.06 20.36 -5.34
N ILE A 552 -20.02 20.53 -4.50
CA ILE A 552 -19.26 19.43 -3.89
C ILE A 552 -19.59 19.42 -2.40
N ASN A 553 -20.21 18.34 -1.93
CA ASN A 553 -20.59 18.20 -0.53
C ASN A 553 -19.88 17.00 0.11
N LEU A 554 -19.03 17.29 1.10
CA LEU A 554 -18.37 16.30 1.94
C LEU A 554 -19.18 16.14 3.24
N ALA A 555 -19.93 15.06 3.33
CA ALA A 555 -20.75 14.72 4.48
C ALA A 555 -20.04 13.70 5.38
N ALA A 556 -20.17 13.90 6.71
CA ALA A 556 -19.93 12.81 7.65
C ALA A 556 -21.02 11.74 7.48
N PRO A 557 -20.74 10.45 7.74
CA PRO A 557 -21.75 9.41 7.70
C PRO A 557 -22.97 9.78 8.57
N GLY A 558 -24.17 9.80 7.98
CA GLY A 558 -25.43 9.98 8.73
C GLY A 558 -25.73 11.39 9.25
N TYR A 559 -25.50 12.44 8.45
CA TYR A 559 -25.87 13.84 8.79
C TYR A 559 -27.33 13.97 9.29
N PRO A 560 -27.65 14.73 10.38
CA PRO A 560 -26.84 15.76 11.06
C PRO A 560 -25.88 15.24 12.17
N PRO A 561 -24.83 16.02 12.54
CA PRO A 561 -23.58 15.49 13.09
C PRO A 561 -23.63 15.21 14.60
N SER A 562 -23.39 13.95 14.98
CA SER A 562 -22.68 13.60 16.20
C SER A 562 -21.19 13.43 15.85
N ALA A 563 -20.29 13.85 16.73
CA ALA A 563 -18.85 13.94 16.49
C ALA A 563 -18.19 12.57 16.25
N ARG A 564 -18.32 12.03 15.04
CA ARG A 564 -17.67 10.79 14.57
C ARG A 564 -16.36 11.14 13.88
N SER A 565 -15.30 10.35 14.10
CA SER A 565 -14.06 10.45 13.32
C SER A 565 -14.37 10.24 11.84
N GLY A 566 -13.79 11.07 10.99
CA GLY A 566 -14.14 11.15 9.58
C GLY A 566 -13.25 10.25 8.73
N PRO A 567 -13.61 10.06 7.45
CA PRO A 567 -12.83 9.30 6.46
C PRO A 567 -11.53 10.02 6.08
N ALA A 568 -10.65 9.35 5.33
CA ALA A 568 -9.46 9.96 4.72
C ALA A 568 -9.77 11.36 4.13
N PRO A 569 -8.87 12.35 4.24
CA PRO A 569 -9.16 13.71 3.82
C PRO A 569 -9.33 13.78 2.29
N ALA A 570 -10.48 14.26 1.81
CA ALA A 570 -10.71 14.47 0.38
C ALA A 570 -9.73 15.53 -0.19
N VAL A 571 -9.30 15.34 -1.44
CA VAL A 571 -8.43 16.27 -2.18
C VAL A 571 -9.24 16.90 -3.31
N ILE A 572 -9.50 18.20 -3.21
CA ILE A 572 -10.25 18.97 -4.21
C ILE A 572 -9.30 20.00 -4.81
N VAL A 573 -8.80 19.72 -6.01
CA VAL A 573 -7.75 20.51 -6.64
C VAL A 573 -8.05 20.86 -8.10
N ASN A 574 -7.77 22.08 -8.54
CA ASN A 574 -7.94 22.50 -9.94
C ASN A 574 -9.39 22.33 -10.44
N ASN A 575 -10.42 22.61 -9.64
CA ASN A 575 -11.81 22.57 -10.09
C ASN A 575 -12.37 23.98 -10.31
N THR A 576 -13.32 24.12 -11.23
CA THR A 576 -14.09 25.36 -11.43
C THR A 576 -15.54 25.09 -11.06
N ILE A 577 -16.06 25.81 -10.05
CA ILE A 577 -17.43 25.64 -9.53
C ILE A 577 -18.19 26.95 -9.67
N VAL A 578 -19.19 26.98 -10.56
CA VAL A 578 -19.83 28.23 -10.97
C VAL A 578 -21.34 28.13 -11.12
N ASN A 579 -22.03 29.25 -10.85
CA ASN A 579 -23.47 29.40 -11.07
C ASN A 579 -24.34 28.34 -10.37
N CYS A 580 -23.89 27.77 -9.25
CA CYS A 580 -24.68 26.84 -8.47
C CYS A 580 -25.70 27.59 -7.59
N ALA A 581 -26.88 27.01 -7.40
CA ALA A 581 -27.99 27.68 -6.71
C ALA A 581 -27.68 28.02 -5.23
N ASN A 582 -26.83 27.24 -4.56
CA ASN A 582 -26.42 27.45 -3.16
C ASN A 582 -24.89 27.52 -2.97
N GLY A 583 -24.24 26.44 -2.53
CA GLY A 583 -22.81 26.44 -2.16
C GLY A 583 -21.87 25.97 -3.27
N GLY A 584 -20.60 26.36 -3.21
CA GLY A 584 -19.53 25.80 -4.02
C GLY A 584 -18.99 24.49 -3.43
N ILE A 585 -18.28 24.59 -2.30
CA ILE A 585 -17.77 23.45 -1.53
C ILE A 585 -18.26 23.53 -0.09
N SER A 586 -18.77 22.42 0.45
CA SER A 586 -19.02 22.27 1.89
C SER A 586 -18.37 21.02 2.46
N SER A 587 -17.84 21.14 3.69
CA SER A 587 -17.43 19.98 4.49
C SER A 587 -18.03 20.03 5.88
N PHE A 588 -18.75 18.96 6.20
CA PHE A 588 -19.24 18.66 7.54
C PHE A 588 -18.51 17.47 8.16
N SER A 589 -17.43 17.00 7.53
CA SER A 589 -16.54 15.96 8.04
C SER A 589 -15.68 16.47 9.20
N THR A 590 -15.30 15.59 10.11
CA THR A 590 -14.32 15.88 11.16
C THR A 590 -12.88 15.85 10.65
N GLU A 591 -12.63 15.18 9.52
CA GLU A 591 -11.34 15.23 8.82
C GLU A 591 -11.26 16.42 7.87
N ALA A 592 -10.10 17.07 7.83
CA ALA A 592 -9.92 18.34 7.15
C ALA A 592 -9.56 18.12 5.66
N PRO A 593 -10.39 18.58 4.70
CA PRO A 593 -10.08 18.41 3.28
C PRO A 593 -8.92 19.30 2.82
N VAL A 594 -8.28 18.90 1.73
CA VAL A 594 -7.35 19.74 0.97
C VAL A 594 -8.14 20.41 -0.15
N ILE A 595 -8.27 21.74 -0.09
CA ILE A 595 -8.99 22.54 -1.10
C ILE A 595 -7.97 23.51 -1.70
N ARG A 596 -7.50 23.23 -2.91
CA ARG A 596 -6.37 23.95 -3.49
C ARG A 596 -6.59 24.33 -4.95
N ASN A 597 -6.13 25.51 -5.34
CA ASN A 597 -6.08 25.90 -6.75
C ASN A 597 -7.43 25.80 -7.50
N ASN A 598 -8.55 25.99 -6.80
CA ASN A 598 -9.89 25.98 -7.40
C ASN A 598 -10.38 27.40 -7.70
N ILE A 599 -11.28 27.54 -8.68
CA ILE A 599 -12.11 28.74 -8.85
C ILE A 599 -13.53 28.43 -8.38
N ILE A 600 -14.06 29.20 -7.43
CA ILE A 600 -15.38 29.00 -6.85
C ILE A 600 -16.13 30.34 -6.92
N ALA A 601 -16.93 30.51 -7.98
CA ALA A 601 -17.44 31.82 -8.31
C ALA A 601 -18.94 31.88 -8.66
N PHE A 602 -19.57 33.01 -8.35
CA PHE A 602 -20.95 33.31 -8.74
C PHE A 602 -22.01 32.31 -8.24
N ASN A 603 -21.77 31.64 -7.10
CA ASN A 603 -22.75 30.75 -6.50
C ASN A 603 -23.74 31.52 -5.62
N GLY A 604 -25.02 31.12 -5.64
CA GLY A 604 -26.12 31.85 -5.02
C GLY A 604 -26.06 31.97 -3.50
N GLY A 605 -25.35 31.05 -2.83
CA GLY A 605 -25.15 30.96 -1.39
C GLY A 605 -23.71 31.26 -0.99
N TYR A 606 -22.86 30.24 -0.90
CA TYR A 606 -21.50 30.40 -0.38
C TYR A 606 -20.42 29.81 -1.28
N GLY A 607 -19.18 30.30 -1.16
CA GLY A 607 -18.02 29.72 -1.82
C GLY A 607 -17.58 28.44 -1.10
N ILE A 608 -16.90 28.60 0.03
CA ILE A 608 -16.42 27.50 0.88
C ILE A 608 -17.04 27.59 2.28
N HIS A 609 -17.60 26.48 2.76
CA HIS A 609 -18.13 26.34 4.12
C HIS A 609 -17.63 25.06 4.79
N LEU A 610 -16.78 25.19 5.83
CA LEU A 610 -16.34 24.03 6.63
C LEU A 610 -16.84 24.14 8.07
N GLN A 611 -17.11 23.01 8.74
CA GLN A 611 -17.39 23.03 10.17
C GLN A 611 -16.13 23.33 10.99
N LYS A 612 -16.32 23.90 12.19
CA LYS A 612 -15.23 24.26 13.10
C LYS A 612 -14.38 23.06 13.57
N ALA A 613 -14.87 21.83 13.42
CA ALA A 613 -14.10 20.62 13.73
C ALA A 613 -13.03 20.30 12.66
N SER A 614 -13.19 20.78 11.43
CA SER A 614 -12.34 20.47 10.25
C SER A 614 -11.08 21.35 10.15
N TYR A 615 -10.51 21.77 11.27
CA TYR A 615 -9.33 22.65 11.32
C TYR A 615 -8.09 21.92 11.84
N PRO A 616 -6.91 22.09 11.19
CA PRO A 616 -6.62 22.91 10.00
C PRO A 616 -6.72 22.16 8.66
N SER A 617 -7.64 22.62 7.80
CA SER A 617 -7.67 22.28 6.36
C SER A 617 -6.68 23.15 5.58
N ILE A 618 -6.28 22.70 4.39
CA ILE A 618 -5.39 23.46 3.50
C ILE A 618 -6.26 24.20 2.48
N LEU A 619 -6.39 25.53 2.59
CA LEU A 619 -7.20 26.38 1.68
C LEU A 619 -6.31 27.34 0.88
N ALA A 620 -5.36 26.78 0.14
CA ALA A 620 -4.32 27.55 -0.55
C ALA A 620 -4.62 27.78 -2.04
N PHE A 621 -4.20 28.92 -2.57
CA PHE A 621 -4.26 29.23 -4.00
C PHE A 621 -5.66 29.16 -4.65
N ASN A 622 -6.76 29.32 -3.91
CA ASN A 622 -8.11 29.32 -4.50
C ASN A 622 -8.55 30.74 -4.86
N ASP A 623 -9.28 30.90 -5.96
CA ASP A 623 -10.09 32.11 -6.20
C ASP A 623 -11.54 31.86 -5.76
N VAL A 624 -12.01 32.64 -4.80
CA VAL A 624 -13.39 32.54 -4.30
C VAL A 624 -14.06 33.90 -4.44
N TYR A 625 -14.88 34.07 -5.46
CA TYR A 625 -15.38 35.39 -5.88
C TYR A 625 -16.88 35.43 -6.22
N GLY A 626 -17.53 36.56 -5.91
CA GLY A 626 -18.89 36.80 -6.38
C GLY A 626 -19.98 35.87 -5.82
N ASN A 627 -19.69 35.09 -4.78
CA ASN A 627 -20.68 34.30 -4.05
C ASN A 627 -21.43 35.20 -3.06
N SER A 628 -22.64 34.83 -2.60
CA SER A 628 -23.33 35.64 -1.56
C SER A 628 -22.50 35.72 -0.27
N VAL A 629 -21.74 34.67 0.06
CA VAL A 629 -20.69 34.66 1.09
C VAL A 629 -19.50 33.81 0.63
N ASN A 630 -18.31 34.40 0.42
CA ASN A 630 -17.17 33.62 -0.06
C ASN A 630 -16.70 32.54 0.93
N TYR A 631 -16.64 32.87 2.23
CA TYR A 631 -16.12 31.97 3.26
C TYR A 631 -17.06 31.93 4.47
N ILE A 632 -17.47 30.73 4.89
CA ILE A 632 -18.23 30.51 6.13
C ILE A 632 -17.42 29.59 7.03
N ASN A 633 -17.15 30.04 8.26
CA ASN A 633 -16.38 29.29 9.26
C ASN A 633 -14.98 28.86 8.79
N VAL A 634 -14.43 29.51 7.77
CA VAL A 634 -13.08 29.33 7.22
C VAL A 634 -12.45 30.66 6.83
N TYR A 635 -11.13 30.65 6.66
CA TYR A 635 -10.35 31.77 6.14
C TYR A 635 -9.47 31.28 4.98
N PRO A 636 -9.23 32.12 3.96
CA PRO A 636 -8.26 31.80 2.92
C PRO A 636 -6.83 31.71 3.47
N ASP A 637 -6.05 30.75 2.97
CA ASP A 637 -4.61 30.62 3.25
C ASP A 637 -3.77 31.32 2.15
N SER A 638 -2.46 31.05 2.14
CA SER A 638 -1.50 31.66 1.22
C SER A 638 -1.91 31.47 -0.24
N GLY A 639 -1.80 32.56 -1.01
CA GLY A 639 -2.01 32.56 -2.46
C GLY A 639 -3.47 32.54 -2.90
N SER A 640 -4.44 32.37 -1.99
CA SER A 640 -5.86 32.48 -2.33
C SER A 640 -6.25 33.94 -2.61
N ILE A 641 -7.08 34.14 -3.62
CA ILE A 641 -7.60 35.44 -4.07
C ILE A 641 -9.13 35.48 -4.01
N SER A 642 -9.70 36.66 -4.22
CA SER A 642 -11.16 36.86 -4.29
C SER A 642 -11.43 37.97 -5.30
N ASP A 643 -10.99 37.74 -6.53
CA ASP A 643 -11.07 38.70 -7.63
C ASP A 643 -11.94 38.13 -8.76
N ASP A 644 -12.44 38.98 -9.65
CA ASP A 644 -13.27 38.47 -10.76
C ASP A 644 -12.45 37.54 -11.66
N PRO A 645 -12.82 36.26 -11.84
CA PRO A 645 -12.05 35.33 -12.67
C PRO A 645 -12.11 35.71 -14.16
N LEU A 646 -12.98 36.65 -14.55
CA LEU A 646 -13.12 37.13 -15.94
C LEU A 646 -13.35 35.99 -16.93
N PHE A 647 -14.38 35.19 -16.71
CA PHE A 647 -14.73 34.10 -17.62
C PHE A 647 -15.17 34.58 -19.00
N ASN A 648 -14.71 33.86 -20.03
CA ASN A 648 -15.35 33.81 -21.34
C ASN A 648 -16.67 33.02 -21.27
N PRO A 649 -17.54 33.05 -22.30
CA PRO A 649 -18.83 32.34 -22.29
C PRO A 649 -18.75 30.81 -22.07
N ASP A 650 -17.61 30.19 -22.35
CA ASP A 650 -17.33 28.76 -22.16
C ASP A 650 -16.64 28.45 -20.81
N PHE A 651 -16.47 29.46 -19.95
CA PHE A 651 -15.81 29.40 -18.65
C PHE A 651 -14.28 29.22 -18.70
N THR A 652 -13.66 29.35 -19.87
CA THR A 652 -12.22 29.62 -19.95
C THR A 652 -11.93 31.03 -19.40
N LEU A 653 -10.70 31.27 -18.95
CA LEU A 653 -10.30 32.58 -18.43
C LEU A 653 -10.05 33.57 -19.59
N ALA A 654 -10.41 34.84 -19.39
CA ALA A 654 -10.01 35.90 -20.33
C ALA A 654 -8.51 36.21 -20.18
N PRO A 655 -7.81 36.70 -21.22
CA PRO A 655 -6.35 36.92 -21.17
C PRO A 655 -5.82 37.87 -20.09
N ASN A 656 -6.70 38.63 -19.43
CA ASN A 656 -6.37 39.54 -18.34
C ASN A 656 -6.95 39.10 -16.99
N SER A 657 -7.35 37.83 -16.90
CA SER A 657 -7.86 37.23 -15.67
C SER A 657 -6.80 37.24 -14.57
N PRO A 658 -7.18 37.52 -13.31
CA PRO A 658 -6.28 37.42 -12.16
C PRO A 658 -5.94 35.97 -11.78
N CYS A 659 -6.63 34.98 -12.36
CA CYS A 659 -6.43 33.57 -12.08
C CYS A 659 -5.31 32.92 -12.91
N ILE A 660 -4.77 33.64 -13.91
CA ILE A 660 -3.70 33.16 -14.79
C ILE A 660 -2.36 33.25 -14.07
N ASP A 661 -1.56 32.18 -14.14
CA ASP A 661 -0.26 32.01 -13.47
C ASP A 661 -0.33 32.34 -11.98
N ALA A 662 -1.51 32.20 -11.35
CA ALA A 662 -1.79 32.67 -10.00
C ALA A 662 -1.85 31.54 -8.98
N GLY A 663 -1.93 30.29 -9.45
CA GLY A 663 -2.07 29.08 -8.67
C GLY A 663 -0.82 28.65 -7.91
N ASP A 664 -0.69 27.37 -7.59
CA ASP A 664 0.44 26.88 -6.80
C ASP A 664 1.77 27.12 -7.55
N PRO A 665 2.79 27.78 -6.95
CA PRO A 665 4.10 27.95 -7.56
C PRO A 665 4.97 26.67 -7.59
N ASP A 666 4.55 25.59 -6.94
CA ASP A 666 5.24 24.30 -7.02
C ASP A 666 5.10 23.71 -8.43
N ALA A 667 6.26 23.41 -9.04
CA ALA A 667 6.37 22.96 -10.42
C ALA A 667 5.56 21.68 -10.72
N GLN A 668 5.22 20.88 -9.71
CA GLN A 668 4.36 19.71 -9.89
C GLN A 668 2.92 20.06 -10.30
N TYR A 669 2.47 21.30 -10.06
CA TYR A 669 1.13 21.77 -10.43
C TYR A 669 1.12 22.61 -11.70
N ASN A 670 2.28 22.89 -12.30
CA ASN A 670 2.38 23.71 -13.51
C ASN A 670 1.40 23.27 -14.60
N ASP A 671 0.92 24.24 -15.37
CA ASP A 671 0.02 23.97 -16.48
C ASP A 671 0.74 23.13 -17.55
N PRO A 672 0.01 22.45 -18.45
CA PRO A 672 0.62 21.57 -19.44
C PRO A 672 1.68 22.24 -20.33
N ASP A 673 1.62 23.56 -20.55
CA ASP A 673 2.64 24.32 -21.28
C ASP A 673 3.88 24.69 -20.44
N GLY A 674 3.92 24.25 -19.18
CA GLY A 674 5.00 24.45 -18.22
C GLY A 674 4.96 25.81 -17.51
N SER A 675 3.95 26.66 -17.77
CA SER A 675 3.74 27.89 -17.01
C SER A 675 3.32 27.60 -15.58
N ARG A 676 3.32 28.63 -14.72
CA ARG A 676 2.82 28.46 -13.35
C ARG A 676 1.34 28.10 -13.45
N SER A 677 0.87 27.22 -12.58
CA SER A 677 -0.51 26.74 -12.67
C SER A 677 -1.53 27.89 -12.66
N ASP A 678 -2.47 27.87 -13.59
CA ASP A 678 -3.69 28.65 -13.50
C ASP A 678 -4.59 28.09 -12.40
N MET A 679 -5.43 28.94 -11.80
CA MET A 679 -6.48 28.47 -10.88
C MET A 679 -7.65 27.86 -11.67
N GLY A 680 -8.22 26.77 -11.17
CA GLY A 680 -9.45 26.17 -11.70
C GLY A 680 -9.24 25.00 -12.66
N ALA A 681 -10.34 24.56 -13.29
CA ALA A 681 -10.40 23.37 -14.13
C ALA A 681 -9.98 23.56 -15.59
N LEU A 682 -9.86 24.81 -16.02
CA LEU A 682 -9.59 25.18 -17.41
C LEU A 682 -8.36 26.09 -17.44
N PRO A 683 -7.16 25.54 -17.22
CA PRO A 683 -5.95 26.32 -17.37
C PRO A 683 -5.89 26.87 -18.79
N ILE A 684 -5.55 28.16 -18.93
CA ILE A 684 -5.13 28.72 -20.21
C ILE A 684 -3.74 28.14 -20.47
N VAL A 685 -3.75 26.98 -21.09
CA VAL A 685 -2.70 26.67 -22.06
C VAL A 685 -2.75 27.78 -23.09
N ASN A 686 -1.70 28.59 -23.17
CA ASN A 686 -1.61 29.52 -24.27
C ASN A 686 -1.82 28.71 -25.55
N ASN A 687 -2.76 29.13 -26.42
CA ASN A 687 -3.20 28.46 -27.66
C ASN A 687 -2.06 28.35 -28.69
N TYR A 688 -0.98 27.72 -28.27
CA TYR A 688 0.20 27.47 -29.04
C TYR A 688 0.47 25.99 -28.87
N PRO A 689 0.73 25.29 -29.98
CA PRO A 689 1.16 23.92 -29.92
C PRO A 689 2.44 23.82 -29.10
N PHE A 690 2.56 22.83 -28.22
CA PHE A 690 3.75 22.62 -27.41
C PHE A 690 4.29 21.19 -27.52
N ALA A 691 5.60 21.06 -27.31
CA ALA A 691 6.29 19.78 -27.31
C ALA A 691 6.42 19.30 -25.86
N ALA A 692 5.79 18.19 -25.51
CA ALA A 692 5.89 17.50 -24.23
C ALA A 692 6.87 16.32 -24.28
N ASN A 693 7.23 15.79 -23.11
CA ASN A 693 7.96 14.52 -22.97
C ASN A 693 9.24 14.42 -23.81
N LEU A 694 10.01 15.51 -23.94
CA LEU A 694 11.26 15.50 -24.71
C LEU A 694 12.21 14.41 -24.18
N ASN A 695 12.56 13.44 -25.02
CA ASN A 695 13.36 12.27 -24.66
C ASN A 695 14.20 11.74 -25.83
N PHE A 696 14.94 10.66 -25.59
CA PHE A 696 15.94 10.08 -26.51
C PHE A 696 15.59 8.63 -26.91
N GLY A 697 14.32 8.23 -26.75
CA GLY A 697 13.84 6.86 -26.89
C GLY A 697 13.50 6.21 -25.54
N ALA A 698 12.65 5.18 -25.56
CA ALA A 698 12.25 4.46 -24.34
C ALA A 698 13.47 3.84 -23.63
N GLY A 699 13.61 4.10 -22.33
CA GLY A 699 14.70 3.56 -21.51
C GLY A 699 16.08 4.21 -21.71
N VAL A 700 16.19 5.29 -22.49
CA VAL A 700 17.46 5.97 -22.73
C VAL A 700 17.72 7.04 -21.67
N ASN A 701 18.83 6.88 -20.92
CA ASN A 701 19.28 7.87 -19.95
C ASN A 701 19.80 9.14 -20.67
N PRO A 702 19.26 10.34 -20.40
CA PRO A 702 19.75 11.60 -20.96
C PRO A 702 21.24 11.87 -20.70
N ASN A 703 21.80 11.31 -19.62
CA ASN A 703 23.23 11.43 -19.31
C ASN A 703 24.12 10.45 -20.10
N ALA A 704 23.55 9.54 -20.89
CA ALA A 704 24.27 8.52 -21.65
C ALA A 704 23.55 8.14 -22.96
N VAL A 705 23.33 9.11 -23.85
CA VAL A 705 22.64 8.88 -25.13
C VAL A 705 23.54 8.08 -26.09
N PRO A 706 23.11 6.92 -26.62
CA PRO A 706 24.00 5.91 -27.23
C PRO A 706 24.57 6.23 -28.62
N THR A 707 24.48 7.48 -29.09
CA THR A 707 24.83 7.86 -30.47
C THR A 707 25.29 9.33 -30.57
N LEU A 708 26.34 9.59 -31.36
CA LEU A 708 26.84 10.95 -31.69
C LEU A 708 25.91 11.77 -32.58
N THR A 709 24.88 11.10 -33.11
CA THR A 709 23.78 11.72 -33.86
C THR A 709 22.46 11.25 -33.23
N PRO A 710 22.10 11.77 -32.05
CA PRO A 710 20.90 11.34 -31.33
C PRO A 710 19.63 11.66 -32.10
N GLU A 711 18.62 10.80 -31.91
CA GLU A 711 17.25 11.12 -32.31
C GLU A 711 16.51 11.63 -31.08
N PHE A 712 15.85 12.77 -31.24
CA PHE A 712 15.03 13.40 -30.21
C PHE A 712 13.58 13.07 -30.48
N PHE A 713 12.83 12.70 -29.44
CA PHE A 713 11.41 12.40 -29.51
C PHE A 713 10.63 13.35 -28.59
N TRP A 714 9.44 13.73 -29.01
CA TRP A 714 8.51 14.51 -28.18
C TRP A 714 7.08 14.03 -28.41
N THR A 715 6.17 14.48 -27.56
CA THR A 715 4.73 14.40 -27.80
C THR A 715 4.27 15.77 -28.25
N TYR A 716 3.64 15.85 -29.41
CA TYR A 716 2.96 17.06 -29.84
C TYR A 716 1.63 17.18 -29.09
N ILE A 717 1.43 18.29 -28.40
CA ILE A 717 0.17 18.60 -27.76
C ILE A 717 -0.27 19.97 -28.28
N ASP A 718 -1.47 20.03 -28.80
CA ASP A 718 -2.07 21.25 -29.30
C ASP A 718 -3.50 21.37 -28.78
N PRO A 719 -3.80 22.40 -27.97
CA PRO A 719 -5.14 22.65 -27.47
C PRO A 719 -6.20 22.82 -28.58
N ASP A 720 -5.82 23.25 -29.78
CA ASP A 720 -6.74 23.39 -30.93
C ASP A 720 -6.90 22.07 -31.73
N ALA A 721 -6.34 20.96 -31.22
CA ALA A 721 -6.42 19.61 -31.79
C ALA A 721 -5.98 19.53 -33.26
N THR A 722 -5.13 20.45 -33.69
CA THR A 722 -4.56 20.40 -35.04
C THR A 722 -3.42 19.39 -35.09
N MET A 723 -2.94 19.08 -36.29
CA MET A 723 -1.74 18.27 -36.44
C MET A 723 -0.53 19.20 -36.48
N GLN A 724 0.57 18.78 -35.87
CA GLN A 724 1.85 19.43 -36.06
C GLN A 724 2.12 19.62 -37.56
N GLN A 725 2.42 20.85 -37.98
CA GLN A 725 2.80 21.15 -39.35
C GLN A 725 4.27 21.55 -39.46
N GLN A 726 4.83 22.12 -38.39
CA GLN A 726 6.23 22.50 -38.34
C GLN A 726 6.82 22.22 -36.96
N TYR A 727 8.14 22.04 -36.93
CA TYR A 727 8.91 22.06 -35.70
C TYR A 727 10.22 22.82 -35.93
N GLU A 728 10.84 23.23 -34.84
CA GLU A 728 12.17 23.80 -34.84
C GLU A 728 12.92 23.28 -33.61
N ILE A 729 14.03 22.61 -33.88
CA ILE A 729 14.90 22.01 -32.88
C ILE A 729 16.30 22.60 -32.98
N GLU A 730 16.91 22.82 -31.83
CA GLU A 730 18.25 23.36 -31.70
C GLU A 730 19.02 22.62 -30.61
N VAL A 731 20.32 22.49 -30.83
CA VAL A 731 21.26 21.89 -29.88
C VAL A 731 22.42 22.84 -29.67
N GLY A 732 22.67 23.19 -28.41
CA GLY A 732 23.71 24.11 -27.97
C GLY A 732 24.61 23.51 -26.88
N THR A 733 25.62 24.28 -26.48
CA THR A 733 26.55 23.94 -25.39
C THR A 733 26.22 24.65 -24.08
N ASP A 734 25.14 25.41 -24.07
CA ASP A 734 24.70 26.33 -23.03
C ASP A 734 23.16 26.36 -22.98
N ASP A 735 22.63 26.68 -21.80
CA ASP A 735 21.19 26.74 -21.50
C ASP A 735 20.57 28.13 -21.68
N ASP A 736 21.41 29.17 -21.73
CA ASP A 736 21.01 30.57 -21.93
C ASP A 736 21.04 31.02 -23.40
N TRP A 737 21.51 30.15 -24.30
CA TRP A 737 21.56 30.35 -25.76
C TRP A 737 22.36 31.60 -26.15
N SER A 738 23.40 31.90 -25.37
CA SER A 738 24.32 33.00 -25.59
C SER A 738 25.49 32.65 -26.52
N VAL A 739 25.74 31.36 -26.76
CA VAL A 739 26.78 30.84 -27.67
C VAL A 739 26.14 30.28 -28.95
N ALA A 740 26.89 30.30 -30.06
CA ALA A 740 26.42 29.78 -31.34
C ALA A 740 26.10 28.28 -31.29
N GLU A 741 24.97 27.91 -31.90
CA GLU A 741 24.38 26.58 -31.82
C GLU A 741 25.23 25.53 -32.56
N MET A 742 25.36 24.34 -31.97
CA MET A 742 25.98 23.16 -32.60
C MET A 742 25.13 22.64 -33.75
N TRP A 743 23.82 22.79 -33.62
CA TRP A 743 22.84 22.51 -34.66
C TRP A 743 21.62 23.39 -34.46
N ALA A 744 21.15 23.99 -35.54
CA ALA A 744 19.86 24.65 -35.60
C ALA A 744 19.17 24.19 -36.88
N SER A 745 18.06 23.47 -36.74
CA SER A 745 17.29 22.98 -37.89
C SER A 745 16.62 24.13 -38.67
N GLY A 746 16.32 25.25 -38.00
CA GLY A 746 15.35 26.23 -38.45
C GLY A 746 13.94 25.63 -38.53
N PRO A 747 12.94 26.39 -39.00
CA PRO A 747 11.61 25.86 -39.22
C PRO A 747 11.60 24.69 -40.24
N VAL A 748 11.26 23.50 -39.78
CA VAL A 748 11.08 22.30 -40.60
C VAL A 748 9.58 22.05 -40.80
N TYR A 749 9.13 21.98 -42.06
CA TYR A 749 7.74 21.68 -42.39
C TYR A 749 7.48 20.16 -42.36
N SER A 750 7.21 19.62 -41.18
CA SER A 750 6.83 18.22 -40.98
C SER A 750 5.93 18.03 -39.75
N GLY A 751 5.08 17.00 -39.80
CA GLY A 751 4.28 16.53 -38.67
C GLY A 751 4.95 15.44 -37.84
N ASP A 752 6.21 15.13 -38.11
CA ASP A 752 6.98 14.15 -37.35
C ASP A 752 7.19 14.62 -35.91
N THR A 753 7.05 13.72 -34.94
CA THR A 753 7.33 14.00 -33.52
C THR A 753 8.70 13.46 -33.09
N SER A 754 9.60 13.34 -34.06
CA SER A 754 11.01 13.05 -33.83
C SER A 754 11.89 13.79 -34.84
N ALA A 755 13.15 14.01 -34.44
CA ALA A 755 14.16 14.60 -35.32
C ALA A 755 15.53 13.99 -35.02
N VAL A 756 16.24 13.57 -36.06
CA VAL A 756 17.62 13.12 -35.95
C VAL A 756 18.55 14.33 -35.97
N TYR A 757 19.47 14.39 -35.01
CA TYR A 757 20.53 15.38 -34.96
C TYR A 757 21.34 15.40 -36.27
N ASP A 758 21.29 16.52 -36.99
CA ASP A 758 21.96 16.73 -38.29
C ASP A 758 23.09 17.77 -38.20
N GLY A 759 23.58 18.04 -36.99
CA GLY A 759 24.74 18.89 -36.75
C GLY A 759 26.08 18.15 -36.92
N THR A 760 27.17 18.82 -36.55
CA THR A 760 28.47 18.15 -36.45
C THR A 760 28.42 17.09 -35.35
N PRO A 761 28.87 15.84 -35.59
CA PRO A 761 28.81 14.77 -34.59
C PRO A 761 29.24 15.26 -33.21
N LEU A 762 28.37 15.01 -32.23
CA LEU A 762 28.59 15.45 -30.86
C LEU A 762 29.83 14.77 -30.28
N GLU A 763 30.49 15.43 -29.32
CA GLU A 763 31.62 14.86 -28.61
C GLU A 763 31.11 14.10 -27.39
N GLU A 764 31.71 12.94 -27.11
CA GLU A 764 31.35 12.17 -25.92
C GLU A 764 31.71 12.94 -24.65
N ARG A 765 30.92 12.73 -23.59
CA ARG A 765 31.15 13.31 -22.24
C ARG A 765 31.10 14.84 -22.16
N VAL A 766 30.60 15.50 -23.20
CA VAL A 766 30.31 16.95 -23.19
C VAL A 766 28.81 17.16 -22.91
N PRO A 767 28.43 18.01 -21.95
CA PRO A 767 27.02 18.38 -21.76
C PRO A 767 26.54 19.25 -22.93
N TYR A 768 25.37 18.89 -23.45
CA TYR A 768 24.66 19.62 -24.48
C TYR A 768 23.24 19.90 -24.01
N PHE A 769 22.63 20.93 -24.58
CA PHE A 769 21.24 21.27 -24.35
C PHE A 769 20.50 21.14 -25.67
N VAL A 770 19.39 20.40 -25.68
CA VAL A 770 18.44 20.40 -26.78
C VAL A 770 17.25 21.26 -26.39
N ARG A 771 16.77 22.10 -27.30
CA ARG A 771 15.44 22.71 -27.19
C ARG A 771 14.62 22.46 -28.45
N ILE A 772 13.31 22.33 -28.27
CA ILE A 772 12.32 22.10 -29.31
C ILE A 772 11.16 23.07 -29.13
N ARG A 773 10.64 23.60 -30.24
CA ARG A 773 9.32 24.21 -30.31
C ARG A 773 8.58 23.65 -31.51
N VAL A 774 7.26 23.66 -31.46
CA VAL A 774 6.39 23.09 -32.50
C VAL A 774 5.38 24.13 -32.99
N SER A 775 4.80 23.91 -34.16
CA SER A 775 3.81 24.78 -34.79
C SER A 775 2.76 23.97 -35.56
N ASP A 776 1.54 24.45 -35.49
CA ASP A 776 0.33 24.01 -36.18
C ASP A 776 0.22 24.62 -37.59
N GLY A 777 1.18 25.47 -38.00
CA GLY A 777 1.20 26.21 -39.25
C GLY A 777 0.57 27.61 -39.19
N GLU A 778 -0.12 27.96 -38.10
CA GLU A 778 -0.66 29.31 -37.84
C GLU A 778 0.12 30.04 -36.73
N THR A 779 0.51 29.33 -35.69
CA THR A 779 1.19 29.84 -34.49
C THR A 779 2.34 28.92 -34.03
N TRP A 780 3.28 29.48 -33.25
CA TRP A 780 4.43 28.73 -32.71
C TRP A 780 4.31 28.61 -31.20
N GLY A 781 4.63 27.41 -30.69
CA GLY A 781 4.86 27.09 -29.30
C GLY A 781 6.01 27.81 -28.62
N GLY A 782 6.00 27.74 -27.29
CA GLY A 782 7.19 27.98 -26.47
C GLY A 782 8.27 26.91 -26.67
N TRP A 783 9.49 27.21 -26.21
CA TRP A 783 10.61 26.27 -26.24
C TRP A 783 10.57 25.33 -25.03
N ASN A 784 10.61 24.03 -25.26
CA ASN A 784 10.90 23.02 -24.24
C ASN A 784 12.37 22.59 -24.35
N MET A 785 13.08 22.43 -23.23
CA MET A 785 14.52 22.19 -23.20
C MET A 785 14.89 21.00 -22.32
N LYS A 786 15.97 20.30 -22.69
CA LYS A 786 16.56 19.21 -21.91
C LYS A 786 18.08 19.17 -22.04
N GLU A 787 18.78 18.97 -20.92
CA GLU A 787 20.21 18.67 -20.91
C GLU A 787 20.44 17.19 -21.26
N PHE A 788 21.51 16.90 -22.01
CA PHE A 788 21.95 15.54 -22.31
C PHE A 788 23.45 15.43 -22.59
N LYS A 789 23.96 14.20 -22.55
CA LYS A 789 25.34 13.84 -22.91
C LYS A 789 25.33 12.64 -23.84
N VAL A 790 26.21 12.64 -24.84
CA VAL A 790 26.38 11.49 -25.73
C VAL A 790 27.42 10.52 -25.19
N ARG A 791 27.13 9.22 -25.38
CA ARG A 791 27.98 8.10 -24.99
C ARG A 791 27.75 6.87 -25.86
N THR A 792 28.58 6.62 -26.88
CA THR A 792 28.33 5.53 -27.85
C THR A 792 28.81 4.14 -27.42
N SER A 793 29.49 4.07 -26.27
CA SER A 793 29.89 2.82 -25.64
C SER A 793 30.05 3.03 -24.14
N PHE A 794 29.55 2.08 -23.34
CA PHE A 794 29.97 1.96 -21.94
C PHE A 794 31.41 1.45 -21.91
N VAL A 795 32.22 2.00 -21.01
CA VAL A 795 33.64 1.68 -20.94
C VAL A 795 33.88 0.79 -19.74
N THR A 796 34.66 -0.26 -19.95
CA THR A 796 35.29 -1.01 -18.88
C THR A 796 36.60 -0.33 -18.52
N ILE A 797 36.67 0.26 -17.33
CA ILE A 797 37.87 0.89 -16.78
C ILE A 797 38.61 -0.15 -15.94
N LEU A 798 39.86 -0.46 -16.31
CA LEU A 798 40.65 -1.48 -15.65
C LEU A 798 41.38 -0.90 -14.44
N VAL A 799 41.32 -1.59 -13.30
CA VAL A 799 42.12 -1.28 -12.11
C VAL A 799 43.05 -2.47 -11.81
N PRO A 800 44.38 -2.27 -11.71
CA PRO A 800 45.11 -1.01 -11.71
C PRO A 800 45.51 -0.50 -13.12
N GLY A 801 44.95 -1.07 -14.19
CA GLY A 801 45.43 -0.87 -15.56
C GLY A 801 45.34 0.57 -16.07
N ASP A 802 44.13 1.14 -16.09
CA ASP A 802 43.84 2.51 -16.52
C ASP A 802 43.99 3.51 -15.37
N TYR A 803 43.63 3.10 -14.16
CA TYR A 803 43.78 3.87 -12.92
C TYR A 803 44.41 3.00 -11.84
N GLU A 804 45.37 3.56 -11.08
CA GLU A 804 46.05 2.82 -10.01
C GLU A 804 45.11 2.43 -8.85
N THR A 805 44.02 3.17 -8.64
CA THR A 805 43.08 3.00 -7.51
C THR A 805 41.63 2.86 -7.99
N ILE A 806 40.82 2.17 -7.19
CA ILE A 806 39.37 2.01 -7.44
C ILE A 806 38.68 3.37 -7.43
N GLN A 807 38.96 4.23 -6.43
CA GLN A 807 38.37 5.57 -6.37
C GLN A 807 38.72 6.42 -7.60
N GLY A 808 39.98 6.35 -8.08
CA GLY A 808 40.38 7.09 -9.27
C GLY A 808 39.64 6.65 -10.53
N ALA A 809 39.35 5.35 -10.65
CA ALA A 809 38.51 4.83 -11.72
C ALA A 809 37.06 5.32 -11.59
N ILE A 810 36.46 5.25 -10.39
CA ILE A 810 35.09 5.74 -10.13
C ILE A 810 34.97 7.23 -10.43
N ASP A 811 35.93 8.04 -10.00
CA ASP A 811 35.95 9.48 -10.25
C ASP A 811 35.97 9.80 -11.77
N ALA A 812 36.57 8.91 -12.56
CA ALA A 812 36.63 9.00 -14.02
C ALA A 812 35.46 8.32 -14.75
N SER A 813 34.66 7.50 -14.07
CA SER A 813 33.51 6.80 -14.63
C SER A 813 32.31 7.73 -14.80
N ASP A 814 31.47 7.46 -15.81
CA ASP A 814 30.12 7.98 -15.90
C ASP A 814 29.11 6.84 -15.67
N ASP A 815 27.84 7.17 -15.40
CA ASP A 815 26.77 6.17 -15.22
C ASP A 815 26.74 5.13 -16.35
N GLY A 816 26.54 3.87 -15.98
CA GLY A 816 26.58 2.69 -16.85
C GLY A 816 27.98 2.13 -17.14
N ASP A 817 29.07 2.79 -16.71
CA ASP A 817 30.42 2.22 -16.79
C ASP A 817 30.60 0.99 -15.89
N THR A 818 31.61 0.20 -16.23
CA THR A 818 32.13 -0.85 -15.36
C THR A 818 33.54 -0.53 -14.92
N VAL A 819 33.79 -0.46 -13.63
CA VAL A 819 35.14 -0.50 -13.04
C VAL A 819 35.47 -1.97 -12.78
N LEU A 820 36.34 -2.54 -13.63
CA LEU A 820 36.75 -3.94 -13.55
C LEU A 820 38.10 -4.06 -12.83
N VAL A 821 38.08 -4.69 -11.65
CA VAL A 821 39.22 -4.73 -10.75
C VAL A 821 39.93 -6.07 -10.82
N ALA A 822 41.20 -6.06 -11.21
CA ALA A 822 42.05 -7.24 -11.28
C ALA A 822 42.41 -7.78 -9.87
N PRO A 823 42.81 -9.06 -9.74
CA PRO A 823 43.34 -9.62 -8.49
C PRO A 823 44.36 -8.72 -7.80
N GLY A 824 44.19 -8.50 -6.50
CA GLY A 824 45.06 -7.62 -5.73
C GLY A 824 44.43 -7.16 -4.42
N THR A 825 45.18 -6.34 -3.69
CA THR A 825 44.71 -5.67 -2.48
C THR A 825 44.68 -4.18 -2.73
N TYR A 826 43.53 -3.57 -2.49
CA TYR A 826 43.25 -2.16 -2.78
C TYR A 826 42.81 -1.44 -1.51
N ASP A 827 43.21 -0.18 -1.40
CA ASP A 827 42.77 0.68 -0.32
C ASP A 827 41.26 0.97 -0.45
N GLY A 828 40.54 0.87 0.67
CA GLY A 828 39.13 1.25 0.82
C GLY A 828 38.95 2.76 0.96
N LEU A 829 37.88 3.18 1.63
CA LEU A 829 37.36 4.56 1.61
C LEU A 829 36.82 4.95 0.24
N ILE A 830 36.21 3.99 -0.44
CA ILE A 830 35.60 4.15 -1.75
C ILE A 830 34.23 4.83 -1.59
N ASN A 831 33.93 5.82 -2.44
CA ASN A 831 32.63 6.46 -2.55
C ASN A 831 32.18 6.45 -4.01
N PHE A 832 30.95 5.98 -4.26
CA PHE A 832 30.34 5.94 -5.59
C PHE A 832 29.94 7.33 -6.10
N ASN A 833 29.85 8.35 -5.24
CA ASN A 833 29.58 9.74 -5.57
C ASN A 833 28.30 9.94 -6.40
N GLY A 834 27.26 9.13 -6.15
CA GLY A 834 25.98 9.20 -6.86
C GLY A 834 25.99 8.52 -8.23
N LYS A 835 27.10 7.86 -8.60
CA LYS A 835 27.25 7.22 -9.92
C LYS A 835 26.56 5.87 -9.98
N LEU A 836 25.80 5.64 -11.04
CA LEU A 836 25.09 4.40 -11.32
C LEU A 836 25.99 3.46 -12.16
N ILE A 837 27.05 2.95 -11.53
CA ILE A 837 28.10 2.15 -12.18
C ILE A 837 28.25 0.78 -11.54
N VAL A 838 28.85 -0.15 -12.28
CA VAL A 838 29.23 -1.46 -11.76
C VAL A 838 30.69 -1.45 -11.35
N VAL A 839 30.99 -1.64 -10.07
CA VAL A 839 32.34 -1.92 -9.58
C VAL A 839 32.40 -3.42 -9.30
N ARG A 840 33.14 -4.17 -10.14
CA ARG A 840 33.24 -5.64 -10.02
C ARG A 840 34.68 -6.15 -10.02
N SER A 841 34.91 -7.21 -9.27
CA SER A 841 36.14 -8.02 -9.37
C SER A 841 36.15 -8.84 -10.66
N ASN A 842 37.32 -8.96 -11.28
CA ASN A 842 37.56 -9.83 -12.43
C ASN A 842 37.87 -11.29 -12.04
N SER A 843 38.04 -11.60 -10.76
CA SER A 843 38.50 -12.94 -10.32
C SER A 843 37.86 -13.37 -9.00
N GLY A 844 36.70 -12.81 -8.69
CA GLY A 844 35.93 -13.10 -7.49
C GLY A 844 36.57 -12.61 -6.19
N PRO A 845 35.88 -12.86 -5.06
CA PRO A 845 36.23 -12.27 -3.77
C PRO A 845 37.51 -12.85 -3.17
N LEU A 846 37.88 -14.11 -3.47
CA LEU A 846 39.10 -14.74 -2.91
C LEU A 846 40.41 -14.09 -3.38
N MET A 847 40.38 -13.42 -4.53
CA MET A 847 41.58 -12.88 -5.18
C MET A 847 41.65 -11.35 -5.17
N THR A 848 40.55 -10.68 -4.85
CA THR A 848 40.42 -9.23 -4.93
C THR A 848 39.90 -8.66 -3.61
N VAL A 849 40.78 -7.97 -2.90
CA VAL A 849 40.57 -7.51 -1.52
C VAL A 849 40.49 -5.99 -1.48
N ILE A 850 39.44 -5.45 -0.86
CA ILE A 850 39.34 -4.06 -0.43
C ILE A 850 39.62 -4.02 1.08
N THR A 851 40.62 -3.25 1.50
CA THR A 851 41.02 -3.13 2.90
C THR A 851 41.34 -1.68 3.25
N GLY A 852 41.22 -1.27 4.50
CA GLY A 852 41.35 0.14 4.88
C GLY A 852 41.75 0.31 6.35
N SER A 853 41.86 1.55 6.80
CA SER A 853 42.25 1.82 8.19
C SER A 853 41.10 1.59 9.18
N ASP A 854 41.42 1.11 10.39
CA ASP A 854 40.54 1.05 11.60
C ASP A 854 40.08 2.43 12.13
N SER A 855 40.01 3.44 11.27
CA SER A 855 39.55 4.78 11.66
C SER A 855 38.08 4.69 12.09
N MET A 856 37.83 5.11 13.33
CA MET A 856 36.51 5.05 13.94
C MET A 856 35.46 5.72 13.04
N TYR A 857 34.42 4.97 12.66
CA TYR A 857 33.32 5.34 11.77
C TYR A 857 33.58 5.39 10.26
N SER A 858 34.73 4.95 9.75
CA SER A 858 34.95 4.88 8.29
C SER A 858 34.50 3.55 7.67
N ALA A 859 33.70 3.61 6.61
CA ALA A 859 33.38 2.44 5.79
C ALA A 859 34.42 2.23 4.68
N LEU A 860 34.66 0.96 4.32
CA LEU A 860 35.49 0.61 3.17
C LEU A 860 34.83 1.07 1.87
N VAL A 861 33.50 0.99 1.79
CA VAL A 861 32.69 1.48 0.65
C VAL A 861 31.48 2.26 1.17
N THR A 862 31.19 3.41 0.55
CA THR A 862 30.10 4.31 0.90
C THR A 862 29.22 4.61 -0.32
N PHE A 863 27.90 4.57 -0.10
CA PHE A 863 26.86 5.08 -0.99
C PHE A 863 26.08 6.16 -0.21
N ASN A 864 26.06 7.40 -0.68
CA ASN A 864 25.46 8.50 0.08
C ASN A 864 24.99 9.72 -0.74
N HIS A 865 24.74 9.53 -2.03
CA HIS A 865 24.30 10.60 -2.95
C HIS A 865 23.08 10.17 -3.79
N GLY A 866 22.25 9.24 -3.29
CA GLY A 866 21.03 8.80 -3.97
C GLY A 866 21.27 7.71 -5.01
N GLU A 867 22.31 6.88 -4.85
CA GLU A 867 22.56 5.73 -5.71
C GLU A 867 21.38 4.74 -5.68
N THR A 868 21.00 4.22 -6.84
CA THR A 868 19.94 3.20 -7.02
C THR A 868 20.55 1.80 -7.19
N GLN A 869 19.72 0.80 -7.48
CA GLN A 869 20.16 -0.60 -7.68
C GLN A 869 21.13 -0.77 -8.86
N ASP A 870 21.21 0.22 -9.76
CA ASP A 870 22.17 0.27 -10.87
C ASP A 870 23.61 0.58 -10.40
N ALA A 871 23.78 1.07 -9.17
CA ALA A 871 25.09 1.14 -8.52
C ALA A 871 25.39 -0.22 -7.86
N VAL A 872 26.33 -0.96 -8.44
CA VAL A 872 26.62 -2.36 -8.07
C VAL A 872 28.03 -2.49 -7.49
N LEU A 873 28.13 -3.13 -6.32
CA LEU A 873 29.40 -3.63 -5.76
C LEU A 873 29.42 -5.16 -5.79
N GLU A 874 30.38 -5.74 -6.51
CA GLU A 874 30.38 -7.18 -6.79
C GLU A 874 31.73 -7.89 -6.73
N GLY A 875 31.78 -9.03 -6.03
CA GLY A 875 32.90 -9.98 -6.14
C GLY A 875 34.14 -9.64 -5.33
N PHE A 876 34.04 -8.89 -4.22
CA PHE A 876 35.19 -8.48 -3.42
C PHE A 876 35.24 -9.15 -2.05
N THR A 877 36.44 -9.39 -1.53
CA THR A 877 36.63 -9.50 -0.07
C THR A 877 36.77 -8.11 0.54
N LEU A 878 35.93 -7.75 1.51
CA LEU A 878 36.07 -6.57 2.34
C LEU A 878 36.70 -6.97 3.68
N LEU A 879 37.93 -6.51 3.94
CA LEU A 879 38.79 -7.03 5.02
C LEU A 879 39.27 -5.93 5.97
N GLU A 880 39.14 -6.19 7.27
CA GLU A 880 39.72 -5.37 8.37
C GLU A 880 39.30 -3.89 8.29
N GLY A 881 38.08 -3.62 7.84
CA GLY A 881 37.50 -2.27 7.89
C GLY A 881 36.88 -1.98 9.25
N TRP A 882 36.73 -0.69 9.60
CA TRP A 882 35.82 -0.36 10.70
C TRP A 882 34.38 -0.74 10.34
N LEU A 883 33.92 -0.41 9.12
CA LEU A 883 32.69 -0.91 8.49
C LEU A 883 32.99 -1.45 7.10
N GLY A 884 32.21 -2.42 6.62
CA GLY A 884 32.30 -2.89 5.24
C GLY A 884 31.64 -1.87 4.30
N VAL A 885 30.31 -1.81 4.34
CA VAL A 885 29.50 -0.92 3.49
C VAL A 885 28.61 -0.02 4.35
N TYR A 886 28.55 1.26 4.01
CA TYR A 886 27.62 2.23 4.56
C TYR A 886 26.76 2.85 3.46
N CYS A 887 25.44 2.77 3.63
CA CYS A 887 24.45 3.37 2.73
C CYS A 887 23.67 4.46 3.48
N GLU A 888 23.62 5.67 2.93
CA GLU A 888 22.83 6.79 3.44
C GLU A 888 21.87 7.30 2.36
N ASN A 889 20.56 7.11 2.55
CA ASN A 889 19.53 7.47 1.56
C ASN A 889 19.82 6.93 0.14
N SER A 890 20.35 5.72 0.04
CA SER A 890 20.75 5.07 -1.21
C SER A 890 20.34 3.59 -1.19
N GLY A 891 19.93 3.06 -2.34
CA GLY A 891 19.52 1.67 -2.52
C GLY A 891 20.37 0.90 -3.53
N PRO A 892 21.68 0.68 -3.27
CA PRO A 892 22.56 -0.02 -4.19
C PRO A 892 22.31 -1.53 -4.23
N THR A 893 22.89 -2.19 -5.24
CA THR A 893 23.03 -3.65 -5.27
C THR A 893 24.39 -4.08 -4.73
N ILE A 894 24.40 -4.91 -3.68
CA ILE A 894 25.60 -5.45 -3.06
C ILE A 894 25.53 -6.98 -3.20
N ARG A 895 26.42 -7.58 -3.99
CA ARG A 895 26.35 -9.01 -4.28
C ARG A 895 27.68 -9.74 -4.43
N TYR A 896 27.70 -11.04 -4.12
CA TYR A 896 28.88 -11.89 -4.28
C TYR A 896 30.13 -11.39 -3.52
N ASN A 897 29.95 -10.67 -2.40
CA ASN A 897 31.06 -10.14 -1.61
C ASN A 897 31.26 -10.92 -0.30
N LEU A 898 32.53 -11.09 0.09
CA LEU A 898 32.95 -11.67 1.37
C LEU A 898 33.34 -10.56 2.35
N PHE A 899 32.52 -10.30 3.35
CA PHE A 899 32.83 -9.39 4.46
C PHE A 899 33.45 -10.19 5.60
N ARG A 900 34.70 -9.88 5.95
CA ARG A 900 35.34 -10.54 7.10
C ARG A 900 36.13 -9.60 7.98
N ASP A 901 36.12 -9.91 9.27
CA ASP A 901 36.95 -9.27 10.30
C ASP A 901 36.70 -7.74 10.42
N GLN A 902 35.44 -7.28 10.27
CA GLN A 902 35.09 -5.87 10.46
C GLN A 902 35.11 -5.49 11.95
N HIS A 903 35.60 -4.29 12.28
CA HIS A 903 35.88 -3.83 13.64
C HIS A 903 34.81 -2.87 14.25
N THR A 904 33.58 -2.95 13.76
CA THR A 904 32.42 -2.16 14.25
C THR A 904 32.15 -2.31 15.76
N THR A 905 31.78 -1.21 16.44
CA THR A 905 31.35 -1.26 17.86
C THR A 905 29.85 -1.03 18.07
N GLU A 906 29.16 -0.44 17.10
CA GLU A 906 27.74 -0.04 17.22
C GLU A 906 26.90 -0.44 16.00
N TRP A 907 27.52 -0.55 14.83
CA TRP A 907 26.85 -0.80 13.56
C TRP A 907 27.15 -2.21 13.05
N ALA A 908 26.48 -2.62 11.98
CA ALA A 908 26.72 -3.87 11.30
C ALA A 908 27.76 -3.74 10.18
N ALA A 909 28.26 -4.86 9.65
CA ALA A 909 29.21 -4.87 8.53
C ALA A 909 28.64 -4.20 7.27
N ILE A 910 27.35 -4.41 7.00
CA ILE A 910 26.54 -3.64 6.05
C ILE A 910 25.51 -2.84 6.84
N ASN A 911 25.53 -1.51 6.72
CA ASN A 911 24.60 -0.65 7.42
C ASN A 911 23.82 0.24 6.44
N LEU A 912 22.49 0.06 6.42
CA LEU A 912 21.55 0.88 5.66
C LEU A 912 20.90 1.90 6.60
N ALA A 913 21.18 3.19 6.39
CA ALA A 913 20.71 4.27 7.24
C ALA A 913 19.88 5.31 6.47
N GLY A 914 18.82 5.83 7.11
CA GLY A 914 18.24 7.13 6.73
C GLY A 914 19.11 8.30 7.24
N SER A 915 18.94 9.51 6.67
CA SER A 915 19.76 10.67 7.05
C SER A 915 19.77 10.99 8.56
N GLY A 916 20.97 11.27 9.10
CA GLY A 916 21.19 11.82 10.45
C GLY A 916 21.04 10.85 11.62
N TYR A 917 21.66 11.14 12.78
CA TYR A 917 21.52 10.34 14.01
C TYR A 917 20.75 11.12 15.10
N PRO A 918 19.66 10.58 15.68
CA PRO A 918 19.05 9.30 15.34
C PRO A 918 18.44 9.32 13.93
N PRO A 919 18.34 8.17 13.24
CA PRO A 919 17.88 8.05 11.85
C PRO A 919 16.60 8.84 11.66
N SER A 920 16.64 9.89 10.84
CA SER A 920 15.43 10.57 10.38
C SER A 920 15.01 9.96 9.05
N ALA A 921 13.72 9.62 9.00
CA ALA A 921 12.92 9.09 7.91
C ALA A 921 13.10 9.84 6.58
N GLY A 922 14.22 9.62 5.88
CA GLY A 922 14.43 10.04 4.50
C GLY A 922 14.00 8.94 3.54
N ILE A 923 13.23 9.31 2.52
CA ILE A 923 12.89 8.46 1.37
C ILE A 923 14.16 8.36 0.50
N GLY A 924 14.71 7.14 0.36
CA GLY A 924 15.75 6.87 -0.62
C GLY A 924 15.13 6.68 -2.01
N PRO A 925 15.88 6.83 -3.12
CA PRO A 925 15.33 6.70 -4.47
C PRO A 925 14.96 5.26 -4.87
N ALA A 926 15.41 4.24 -4.13
CA ALA A 926 15.11 2.82 -4.34
C ALA A 926 15.45 1.96 -3.09
N PRO A 927 14.86 0.76 -2.93
CA PRO A 927 15.28 -0.21 -1.91
C PRO A 927 16.63 -0.85 -2.25
N ALA A 928 17.50 -1.03 -1.26
CA ALA A 928 18.79 -1.73 -1.44
C ALA A 928 18.58 -3.23 -1.69
N VAL A 929 19.45 -3.83 -2.51
CA VAL A 929 19.46 -5.28 -2.78
C VAL A 929 20.76 -5.87 -2.25
N ILE A 930 20.67 -6.75 -1.26
CA ILE A 930 21.80 -7.43 -0.65
C ILE A 930 21.62 -8.93 -0.90
N ILE A 931 22.36 -9.46 -1.87
CA ILE A 931 22.17 -10.84 -2.34
C ILE A 931 23.48 -11.61 -2.48
N ASN A 932 23.51 -12.91 -2.14
CA ASN A 932 24.69 -13.77 -2.32
C ASN A 932 25.96 -13.20 -1.66
N ASN A 933 25.87 -12.62 -0.46
CA ASN A 933 27.04 -12.19 0.29
C ASN A 933 27.34 -13.13 1.45
N THR A 934 28.61 -13.22 1.85
CA THR A 934 29.04 -13.94 3.06
C THR A 934 29.61 -12.94 4.06
N ILE A 935 29.04 -12.86 5.27
CA ILE A 935 29.42 -11.92 6.32
C ILE A 935 29.81 -12.69 7.58
N VAL A 936 31.10 -12.68 7.90
CA VAL A 936 31.67 -13.53 8.95
C VAL A 936 32.68 -12.82 9.84
N ASN A 937 32.82 -13.28 11.09
CA ASN A 937 33.83 -12.81 12.05
C ASN A 937 33.85 -11.28 12.29
N CYS A 938 32.75 -10.58 12.09
CA CYS A 938 32.66 -9.15 12.41
C CYS A 938 32.47 -8.94 13.91
N THR A 939 33.00 -7.86 14.50
CA THR A 939 32.96 -7.65 15.96
C THR A 939 31.56 -7.38 16.53
N ASN A 940 30.60 -6.92 15.71
CA ASN A 940 29.22 -6.61 16.13
C ASN A 940 28.16 -7.27 15.20
N GLY A 941 27.56 -6.50 14.29
CA GLY A 941 26.43 -6.96 13.46
C GLY A 941 26.82 -7.45 12.07
N GLY A 942 26.00 -8.29 11.45
CA GLY A 942 26.09 -8.66 10.03
C GLY A 942 25.48 -7.59 9.12
N ILE A 943 24.15 -7.49 9.13
CA ILE A 943 23.39 -6.47 8.38
C ILE A 943 22.50 -5.68 9.35
N SER A 944 22.44 -4.36 9.19
CA SER A 944 21.43 -3.52 9.85
C SER A 944 20.71 -2.62 8.87
N SER A 945 19.38 -2.52 8.98
CA SER A 945 18.57 -1.56 8.24
C SER A 945 17.73 -0.69 9.18
N PHE A 946 18.04 0.61 9.16
CA PHE A 946 17.24 1.68 9.75
C PHE A 946 16.72 2.64 8.67
N SER A 947 16.55 2.12 7.45
CA SER A 947 15.91 2.81 6.34
C SER A 947 14.40 2.56 6.38
N ASN A 948 13.62 3.53 5.88
CA ASN A 948 12.19 3.34 5.66
C ASN A 948 11.88 2.53 4.39
N GLU A 949 12.84 2.43 3.48
CA GLU A 949 12.73 1.59 2.28
C GLU A 949 12.94 0.12 2.67
N VAL A 950 12.08 -0.77 2.20
CA VAL A 950 12.13 -2.21 2.50
C VAL A 950 13.28 -2.86 1.72
N PRO A 951 14.42 -3.23 2.35
CA PRO A 951 15.58 -3.75 1.63
C PRO A 951 15.35 -5.22 1.23
N ILE A 952 15.79 -5.64 0.06
CA ILE A 952 15.78 -7.06 -0.33
C ILE A 952 17.05 -7.71 0.23
N ILE A 953 16.92 -8.62 1.19
CA ILE A 953 18.05 -9.36 1.77
C ILE A 953 17.84 -10.84 1.51
N LYS A 954 18.59 -11.40 0.55
CA LYS A 954 18.34 -12.73 0.01
C LYS A 954 19.61 -13.56 -0.17
N ASN A 955 19.56 -14.88 0.00
CA ASN A 955 20.68 -15.79 -0.31
C ASN A 955 22.02 -15.45 0.38
N ASN A 956 22.02 -14.74 1.52
CA ASN A 956 23.25 -14.38 2.21
C ASN A 956 23.60 -15.42 3.28
N ILE A 957 24.89 -15.60 3.56
CA ILE A 957 25.36 -16.28 4.77
C ILE A 957 25.86 -15.22 5.76
N ILE A 958 25.28 -15.19 6.96
CA ILE A 958 25.61 -14.23 8.01
C ILE A 958 25.93 -15.01 9.28
N ALA A 959 27.22 -15.32 9.47
CA ALA A 959 27.62 -16.29 10.47
C ALA A 959 28.78 -15.85 11.36
N PHE A 960 28.77 -16.32 12.62
CA PHE A 960 29.89 -16.15 13.56
C PHE A 960 30.28 -14.68 13.85
N ASN A 961 29.32 -13.74 13.78
CA ASN A 961 29.57 -12.35 14.17
C ASN A 961 29.44 -12.17 15.69
N GLY A 962 30.13 -11.18 16.25
CA GLY A 962 30.28 -11.00 17.70
C GLY A 962 29.07 -10.37 18.42
N GLY A 963 28.05 -9.93 17.68
CA GLY A 963 26.86 -9.25 18.19
C GLY A 963 25.57 -9.86 17.63
N TYR A 964 25.20 -9.49 16.40
CA TYR A 964 23.95 -9.96 15.77
C TYR A 964 24.08 -10.32 14.30
N GLY A 965 23.15 -11.13 13.79
CA GLY A 965 23.05 -11.43 12.36
C GLY A 965 22.41 -10.28 11.58
N ILE A 966 21.07 -10.20 11.64
CA ILE A 966 20.26 -9.17 10.98
C ILE A 966 19.51 -8.32 12.02
N HIS A 967 19.54 -7.00 11.86
CA HIS A 967 18.78 -6.06 12.67
C HIS A 967 17.98 -5.10 11.81
N LEU A 968 16.65 -5.13 11.91
CA LEU A 968 15.77 -4.20 11.19
C LEU A 968 15.17 -3.16 12.13
N GLN A 969 14.65 -2.07 11.57
CA GLN A 969 13.97 -1.04 12.35
C GLN A 969 12.65 -1.53 12.96
N ASP A 970 11.96 -2.42 12.24
CA ASP A 970 10.66 -2.98 12.58
C ASP A 970 10.61 -4.46 12.15
N SER A 971 10.09 -5.33 13.01
CA SER A 971 9.88 -6.75 12.73
C SER A 971 8.93 -7.00 11.57
N ALA A 972 8.04 -6.05 11.24
CA ALA A 972 7.18 -6.11 10.05
C ALA A 972 7.98 -6.17 8.73
N LEU A 973 9.24 -5.72 8.74
CA LEU A 973 10.13 -5.75 7.57
C LEU A 973 10.75 -7.14 7.31
N SER A 974 10.42 -8.15 8.12
CA SER A 974 10.94 -9.52 7.95
C SER A 974 10.48 -10.18 6.64
N SER A 975 9.41 -9.70 6.01
CA SER A 975 8.96 -10.12 4.67
C SER A 975 9.98 -9.86 3.57
N ALA A 976 10.94 -8.97 3.83
CA ALA A 976 12.02 -8.63 2.91
C ALA A 976 13.21 -9.60 2.97
N LEU A 977 13.19 -10.54 3.93
CA LEU A 977 14.22 -11.55 4.14
C LEU A 977 13.77 -12.88 3.52
N SER A 978 14.63 -13.50 2.71
CA SER A 978 14.37 -14.86 2.22
C SER A 978 15.66 -15.62 1.92
N TYR A 979 15.66 -16.94 2.10
CA TYR A 979 16.78 -17.80 1.73
C TYR A 979 18.13 -17.38 2.33
N ASN A 980 18.19 -16.82 3.55
CA ASN A 980 19.46 -16.48 4.19
C ASN A 980 19.86 -17.57 5.19
N ASP A 981 21.16 -17.84 5.35
CA ASP A 981 21.67 -18.62 6.49
C ASP A 981 22.19 -17.67 7.56
N VAL A 982 21.51 -17.58 8.70
CA VAL A 982 21.92 -16.75 9.83
C VAL A 982 22.23 -17.64 11.02
N TYR A 983 23.53 -17.85 11.27
CA TYR A 983 23.98 -18.89 12.19
C TYR A 983 25.14 -18.48 13.09
N GLY A 984 25.08 -18.89 14.35
CA GLY A 984 26.22 -18.79 15.26
C GLY A 984 26.56 -17.35 15.67
N ASN A 985 25.63 -16.41 15.49
CA ASN A 985 25.71 -15.07 16.08
C ASN A 985 25.13 -15.12 17.51
N PRO A 986 25.55 -14.25 18.45
CA PRO A 986 24.94 -14.19 19.78
C PRO A 986 23.43 -13.90 19.75
N ILE A 987 22.98 -13.13 18.75
CA ILE A 987 21.57 -12.88 18.45
C ILE A 987 21.41 -12.91 16.92
N ASP A 988 20.79 -13.95 16.36
CA ASP A 988 20.66 -14.04 14.90
C ASP A 988 19.76 -12.92 14.33
N TYR A 989 18.67 -12.56 15.03
CA TYR A 989 17.75 -11.51 14.60
C TYR A 989 17.38 -10.53 15.71
N ILE A 990 17.40 -9.23 15.41
CA ILE A 990 16.89 -8.15 16.27
C ILE A 990 15.82 -7.39 15.49
N ASN A 991 14.61 -7.30 16.06
CA ASN A 991 13.43 -6.71 15.40
C ASN A 991 13.27 -7.26 13.97
N ALA A 992 13.53 -8.55 13.79
CA ALA A 992 13.44 -9.27 12.54
C ALA A 992 13.20 -10.75 12.86
N GLU A 993 12.68 -11.50 11.90
CA GLU A 993 12.54 -12.96 11.94
C GLU A 993 13.29 -13.59 10.78
N ALA A 994 13.34 -14.93 10.70
CA ALA A 994 14.17 -15.60 9.71
C ALA A 994 13.81 -15.26 8.25
N GLY A 995 12.56 -14.90 7.99
CA GLY A 995 12.07 -14.74 6.62
C GLY A 995 11.88 -16.08 5.91
N PHE A 996 11.26 -16.05 4.75
CA PHE A 996 10.86 -17.26 4.01
C PHE A 996 12.07 -18.12 3.61
N GLU A 997 12.03 -19.42 3.91
CA GLU A 997 13.06 -20.42 3.52
C GLU A 997 14.50 -20.07 3.95
N SER A 998 14.66 -19.19 4.94
CA SER A 998 15.95 -18.97 5.58
C SER A 998 16.29 -20.11 6.53
N ILE A 999 17.57 -20.40 6.66
CA ILE A 999 18.11 -21.46 7.52
C ILE A 999 18.96 -20.85 8.65
N SER A 1000 19.19 -21.66 9.67
CA SER A 1000 20.14 -21.34 10.74
C SER A 1000 20.92 -22.61 11.04
N ALA A 1001 21.99 -22.83 10.25
CA ALA A 1001 22.81 -24.03 10.35
C ALA A 1001 24.29 -23.69 10.14
N ASP A 1002 25.19 -24.55 10.63
CA ASP A 1002 26.63 -24.31 10.41
C ASP A 1002 26.94 -24.34 8.92
N PRO A 1003 27.46 -23.26 8.30
CA PRO A 1003 27.78 -23.23 6.88
C PRO A 1003 28.87 -24.22 6.47
N LEU A 1004 29.60 -24.82 7.43
CA LEU A 1004 30.69 -25.76 7.20
C LEU A 1004 31.79 -25.18 6.29
N PHE A 1005 32.32 -24.02 6.67
CA PHE A 1005 33.40 -23.36 5.97
C PHE A 1005 34.75 -24.11 6.05
N ASP A 1006 35.52 -24.09 4.97
CA ASP A 1006 36.96 -24.39 4.98
C ASP A 1006 37.80 -23.20 5.48
N GLU A 1007 39.13 -23.30 5.41
CA GLU A 1007 40.04 -22.22 5.85
C GLU A 1007 39.97 -20.93 5.02
N ASN A 1008 39.34 -20.99 3.84
CA ASN A 1008 39.16 -19.88 2.90
C ASN A 1008 37.69 -19.43 2.82
N PHE A 1009 36.82 -19.94 3.70
CA PHE A 1009 35.38 -19.67 3.73
C PHE A 1009 34.60 -20.23 2.53
N ASN A 1010 35.14 -21.22 1.81
CA ASN A 1010 34.35 -21.99 0.86
C ASN A 1010 33.44 -22.97 1.62
N LEU A 1011 32.26 -23.26 1.08
CA LEU A 1011 31.40 -24.31 1.59
C LEU A 1011 32.03 -25.69 1.34
N THR A 1012 32.02 -26.55 2.34
CA THR A 1012 32.51 -27.93 2.21
C THR A 1012 31.40 -28.91 1.86
N GLU A 1013 31.76 -30.10 1.36
CA GLU A 1013 30.81 -31.17 1.03
C GLU A 1013 29.88 -31.48 2.22
N GLY A 1014 28.57 -31.33 2.00
CA GLY A 1014 27.54 -31.52 3.02
C GLY A 1014 27.14 -30.25 3.78
N SER A 1015 27.64 -29.08 3.37
CA SER A 1015 27.14 -27.80 3.85
C SER A 1015 25.63 -27.66 3.60
N PRO A 1016 24.87 -27.15 4.58
CA PRO A 1016 23.43 -26.89 4.43
C PRO A 1016 23.14 -25.70 3.51
N CYS A 1017 24.15 -24.90 3.15
CA CYS A 1017 24.02 -23.75 2.26
C CYS A 1017 24.09 -24.13 0.77
N ILE A 1018 24.50 -25.36 0.45
CA ILE A 1018 24.62 -25.84 -0.93
C ILE A 1018 23.23 -26.16 -1.50
N ASP A 1019 22.91 -25.69 -2.70
CA ASP A 1019 21.62 -25.82 -3.38
C ASP A 1019 20.43 -25.36 -2.52
N ALA A 1020 20.66 -24.41 -1.61
CA ALA A 1020 19.69 -24.00 -0.59
C ALA A 1020 19.11 -22.59 -0.79
N GLY A 1021 19.72 -21.79 -1.66
CA GLY A 1021 19.25 -20.44 -2.00
C GLY A 1021 17.94 -20.44 -2.80
N ASP A 1022 17.54 -19.27 -3.29
CA ASP A 1022 16.31 -19.10 -4.08
C ASP A 1022 16.24 -20.10 -5.25
N PRO A 1023 15.15 -20.90 -5.38
CA PRO A 1023 14.98 -21.89 -6.45
C PRO A 1023 14.63 -21.28 -7.81
N ASP A 1024 14.40 -19.97 -7.91
CA ASP A 1024 14.24 -19.30 -9.20
C ASP A 1024 15.51 -19.49 -10.05
N PRO A 1025 15.39 -20.09 -11.26
CA PRO A 1025 16.51 -20.31 -12.16
C PRO A 1025 17.34 -19.05 -12.49
N LEU A 1026 16.81 -17.86 -12.26
CA LEU A 1026 17.54 -16.59 -12.36
C LEU A 1026 18.76 -16.52 -11.42
N TYR A 1027 18.68 -17.17 -10.26
CA TYR A 1027 19.75 -17.15 -9.26
C TYR A 1027 20.66 -18.37 -9.33
N ASN A 1028 20.34 -19.37 -10.17
CA ASN A 1028 21.13 -20.59 -10.26
C ASN A 1028 22.63 -20.31 -10.36
N ASP A 1029 23.41 -21.19 -9.72
CA ASP A 1029 24.85 -21.10 -9.77
C ASP A 1029 25.34 -21.20 -11.22
N PRO A 1030 26.56 -20.72 -11.52
CA PRO A 1030 27.12 -20.74 -12.87
C PRO A 1030 27.08 -22.13 -13.58
N ASP A 1031 27.04 -23.24 -12.83
CA ASP A 1031 26.93 -24.59 -13.39
C ASP A 1031 25.49 -25.04 -13.67
N GLY A 1032 24.50 -24.20 -13.35
CA GLY A 1032 23.07 -24.42 -13.51
C GLY A 1032 22.39 -25.14 -12.35
N SER A 1033 23.11 -25.49 -11.28
CA SER A 1033 22.51 -26.00 -10.04
C SER A 1033 21.69 -24.91 -9.33
N ARG A 1034 20.94 -25.30 -8.29
CA ARG A 1034 20.19 -24.31 -7.52
C ARG A 1034 21.20 -23.43 -6.79
N ASN A 1035 20.91 -22.14 -6.69
CA ASN A 1035 21.81 -21.17 -6.05
C ASN A 1035 22.32 -21.63 -4.69
N ASP A 1036 23.63 -21.61 -4.48
CA ASP A 1036 24.25 -21.71 -3.17
C ASP A 1036 24.09 -20.40 -2.39
N MET A 1037 23.76 -20.47 -1.10
CA MET A 1037 23.76 -19.26 -0.27
C MET A 1037 25.20 -18.73 -0.09
N GLY A 1038 25.36 -17.40 -0.10
CA GLY A 1038 26.63 -16.74 0.17
C GLY A 1038 27.42 -16.32 -1.08
N ALA A 1039 28.65 -15.84 -0.86
CA ALA A 1039 29.50 -15.23 -1.89
C ALA A 1039 30.34 -16.21 -2.71
N LEU A 1040 30.39 -17.48 -2.29
CA LEU A 1040 31.30 -18.50 -2.82
C LEU A 1040 30.51 -19.78 -3.13
N ALA A 1041 29.85 -19.81 -4.28
CA ALA A 1041 29.16 -21.00 -4.77
C ALA A 1041 30.13 -22.17 -5.01
N VAL A 1042 29.68 -23.39 -4.71
CA VAL A 1042 30.40 -24.64 -4.91
C VAL A 1042 30.30 -25.03 -6.38
N GLY A 1043 31.45 -25.18 -7.04
CA GLY A 1043 31.51 -25.63 -8.45
C GLY A 1043 31.67 -24.53 -9.50
N GLY A 1044 31.89 -23.27 -9.08
CA GLY A 1044 31.87 -22.07 -9.91
C GLY A 1044 32.69 -22.10 -11.21
N PHE A 1045 32.02 -22.48 -12.31
CA PHE A 1045 32.20 -21.91 -13.63
C PHE A 1045 31.12 -22.38 -14.62
N ILE A 1046 30.70 -21.52 -15.56
CA ILE A 1046 29.82 -21.92 -16.68
C ILE A 1046 30.62 -22.82 -17.63
N PRO A 1047 30.26 -24.11 -17.82
CA PRO A 1047 30.93 -24.95 -18.81
C PRO A 1047 30.76 -24.33 -20.19
N GLY A 1048 31.87 -24.08 -20.88
CA GLY A 1048 31.89 -23.46 -22.20
C GLY A 1048 32.11 -21.95 -22.23
N ASP A 1049 32.06 -21.22 -21.11
CA ASP A 1049 32.36 -19.78 -21.02
C ASP A 1049 33.88 -19.53 -21.00
N ALA A 1050 34.52 -19.80 -22.13
CA ALA A 1050 35.98 -19.82 -22.21
C ALA A 1050 36.62 -18.42 -22.13
N ASN A 1051 35.86 -17.33 -22.24
CA ASN A 1051 36.39 -15.98 -22.01
C ASN A 1051 36.01 -15.40 -20.64
N ASN A 1052 35.30 -16.18 -19.80
CA ASN A 1052 34.88 -15.83 -18.44
C ASN A 1052 34.10 -14.50 -18.43
N ASP A 1053 33.21 -14.33 -19.41
CA ASP A 1053 32.35 -13.15 -19.57
C ASP A 1053 30.92 -13.36 -19.06
N ASP A 1054 30.68 -14.51 -18.40
CA ASP A 1054 29.40 -14.96 -17.85
C ASP A 1054 28.31 -15.18 -18.93
N ALA A 1055 28.67 -15.19 -20.21
CA ALA A 1055 27.72 -15.30 -21.32
C ALA A 1055 28.16 -16.32 -22.37
N LEU A 1056 27.50 -17.48 -22.40
CA LEU A 1056 27.79 -18.53 -23.38
C LEU A 1056 27.43 -18.11 -24.82
N ASN A 1057 28.43 -17.69 -25.60
CA ASN A 1057 28.28 -17.13 -26.92
C ASN A 1057 29.44 -17.48 -27.87
N ILE A 1058 29.45 -16.91 -29.08
CA ILE A 1058 30.46 -17.25 -30.09
C ILE A 1058 31.87 -16.74 -29.72
N MET A 1059 31.98 -15.75 -28.83
CA MET A 1059 33.25 -15.23 -28.35
C MET A 1059 34.02 -16.26 -27.51
N ASP A 1060 33.34 -17.20 -26.85
CA ASP A 1060 33.97 -18.33 -26.16
C ASP A 1060 34.68 -19.27 -27.11
N ALA A 1061 33.99 -19.66 -28.17
CA ALA A 1061 34.59 -20.44 -29.25
C ALA A 1061 35.79 -19.70 -29.87
N VAL A 1062 35.71 -18.38 -30.00
CA VAL A 1062 36.82 -17.54 -30.47
C VAL A 1062 37.98 -17.52 -29.46
N CYS A 1063 37.71 -17.52 -28.16
CA CYS A 1063 38.72 -17.57 -27.10
C CYS A 1063 39.52 -18.88 -27.17
N ILE A 1064 38.82 -20.02 -27.24
CA ILE A 1064 39.46 -21.35 -27.40
C ILE A 1064 40.27 -21.41 -28.70
N ILE A 1065 39.75 -20.89 -29.82
CA ILE A 1065 40.49 -20.84 -31.10
C ILE A 1065 41.76 -19.97 -31.00
N LYS A 1066 41.70 -18.82 -30.31
CA LYS A 1066 42.86 -17.95 -30.10
C LYS A 1066 43.94 -18.64 -29.28
N PHE A 1067 43.54 -19.33 -28.21
CA PHE A 1067 44.43 -20.16 -27.41
C PHE A 1067 45.09 -21.28 -28.24
N LEU A 1068 44.30 -22.03 -29.01
CA LEU A 1068 44.81 -23.17 -29.80
C LEU A 1068 45.72 -22.76 -30.97
N TYR A 1069 45.50 -21.58 -31.58
CA TYR A 1069 46.08 -21.26 -32.90
C TYR A 1069 46.68 -19.86 -33.08
N LYS A 1070 46.54 -18.92 -32.13
CA LYS A 1070 46.96 -17.52 -32.31
C LYS A 1070 47.56 -16.87 -31.06
N ASP A 1071 48.47 -17.56 -30.36
CA ASP A 1071 49.20 -17.05 -29.18
C ASP A 1071 48.28 -16.46 -28.08
N GLY A 1072 47.02 -16.91 -28.00
CA GLY A 1072 46.09 -16.49 -26.96
C GLY A 1072 46.52 -17.03 -25.59
N SER A 1073 46.22 -16.28 -24.53
CA SER A 1073 46.38 -16.75 -23.15
C SER A 1073 45.49 -17.96 -22.88
N LEU A 1074 45.94 -18.82 -21.97
CA LEU A 1074 45.16 -19.95 -21.47
C LEU A 1074 43.87 -19.41 -20.82
N PRO A 1075 42.68 -19.91 -21.20
CA PRO A 1075 41.43 -19.62 -20.49
C PRO A 1075 41.55 -19.97 -19.01
N GLU A 1076 41.12 -19.09 -18.12
CA GLU A 1076 41.17 -19.29 -16.67
C GLU A 1076 39.83 -18.89 -16.05
N PRO A 1077 39.13 -19.80 -15.34
CA PRO A 1077 39.49 -21.21 -15.08
C PRO A 1077 39.54 -22.09 -16.34
N GLN A 1078 40.59 -22.91 -16.49
CA GLN A 1078 40.74 -23.83 -17.63
C GLN A 1078 39.54 -24.76 -17.84
N ALA A 1079 38.85 -25.09 -16.76
CA ALA A 1079 37.70 -25.98 -16.78
C ALA A 1079 36.49 -25.37 -17.54
N GLN A 1080 36.42 -24.05 -17.70
CA GLN A 1080 35.42 -23.39 -18.55
C GLN A 1080 35.60 -23.68 -20.04
N ALA A 1081 36.86 -23.82 -20.48
CA ALA A 1081 37.17 -24.04 -21.89
C ALA A 1081 37.04 -25.51 -22.32
N ASP A 1082 36.77 -26.42 -21.38
CA ASP A 1082 36.51 -27.85 -21.59
C ASP A 1082 35.01 -28.10 -21.76
N ALA A 1083 34.42 -27.57 -22.83
CA ALA A 1083 32.99 -27.59 -23.07
C ALA A 1083 32.40 -29.01 -23.23
N ASN A 1084 33.23 -30.02 -23.47
CA ASN A 1084 32.78 -31.41 -23.63
C ASN A 1084 33.07 -32.31 -22.40
N GLY A 1085 33.70 -31.76 -21.35
CA GLY A 1085 34.02 -32.45 -20.10
C GLY A 1085 35.04 -33.58 -20.24
N ASP A 1086 35.91 -33.58 -21.25
CA ASP A 1086 36.89 -34.63 -21.52
C ASP A 1086 38.28 -34.37 -20.89
N SER A 1087 38.40 -33.29 -20.11
CA SER A 1087 39.62 -32.79 -19.46
C SER A 1087 40.69 -32.31 -20.43
N ALA A 1088 40.36 -32.01 -21.69
CA ALA A 1088 41.31 -31.50 -22.67
C ALA A 1088 40.74 -30.36 -23.54
N ILE A 1089 41.23 -29.13 -23.34
CA ILE A 1089 40.88 -27.98 -24.19
C ILE A 1089 41.42 -28.18 -25.62
N ASN A 1090 40.53 -28.43 -26.57
CA ASN A 1090 40.84 -28.72 -27.95
C ASN A 1090 39.73 -28.26 -28.92
N LEU A 1091 39.80 -28.67 -30.20
CA LEU A 1091 38.83 -28.24 -31.21
C LEU A 1091 37.45 -28.87 -30.99
N LEU A 1092 37.34 -29.97 -30.24
CA LEU A 1092 36.07 -30.61 -29.90
C LEU A 1092 35.22 -29.73 -28.98
N ASP A 1093 35.82 -28.94 -28.09
CA ASP A 1093 35.13 -27.98 -27.24
C ASP A 1093 34.48 -26.87 -28.06
N VAL A 1094 35.22 -26.35 -29.04
CA VAL A 1094 34.69 -25.41 -30.04
C VAL A 1094 33.51 -26.01 -30.82
N VAL A 1095 33.56 -27.30 -31.14
CA VAL A 1095 32.48 -27.99 -31.86
C VAL A 1095 31.24 -28.13 -30.98
N VAL A 1096 31.39 -28.43 -29.68
CA VAL A 1096 30.27 -28.47 -28.73
C VAL A 1096 29.61 -27.09 -28.63
N LEU A 1097 30.40 -26.04 -28.44
CA LEU A 1097 29.90 -24.65 -28.39
C LEU A 1097 29.13 -24.26 -29.65
N VAL A 1098 29.71 -24.48 -30.83
CA VAL A 1098 29.04 -24.12 -32.10
C VAL A 1098 27.77 -24.93 -32.34
N ASN A 1099 27.74 -26.21 -31.93
CA ASN A 1099 26.55 -27.03 -32.06
C ASN A 1099 25.44 -26.61 -31.10
N TYR A 1100 25.80 -26.26 -29.86
CA TYR A 1100 24.87 -25.72 -28.88
C TYR A 1100 24.27 -24.39 -29.39
N LEU A 1101 25.12 -23.42 -29.74
CA LEU A 1101 24.71 -22.07 -30.13
C LEU A 1101 23.91 -22.01 -31.45
N TYR A 1102 24.22 -22.88 -32.42
CA TYR A 1102 23.69 -22.73 -33.79
C TYR A 1102 23.01 -23.98 -34.38
N ARG A 1103 22.97 -25.10 -33.66
CA ARG A 1103 22.45 -26.38 -34.21
C ARG A 1103 21.60 -27.19 -33.24
N SER A 1104 21.09 -26.56 -32.17
CA SER A 1104 20.25 -27.22 -31.15
C SER A 1104 20.93 -28.46 -30.54
N GLY A 1105 22.25 -28.41 -30.39
CA GLY A 1105 23.01 -29.44 -29.68
C GLY A 1105 22.77 -29.41 -28.17
N PRO A 1106 23.15 -30.47 -27.43
CA PRO A 1106 23.10 -30.46 -25.97
C PRO A 1106 24.00 -29.36 -25.38
N PRO A 1107 23.67 -28.83 -24.19
CA PRO A 1107 24.49 -27.84 -23.51
C PRO A 1107 25.89 -28.38 -23.17
N PRO A 1108 26.92 -27.49 -23.04
CA PRO A 1108 28.23 -27.89 -22.55
C PRO A 1108 28.15 -28.53 -21.16
N THR A 1109 29.12 -29.39 -20.84
CA THR A 1109 29.12 -30.16 -19.59
C THR A 1109 30.48 -30.06 -18.90
N SER A 1110 30.50 -29.96 -17.58
CA SER A 1110 31.72 -29.93 -16.78
C SER A 1110 32.45 -31.30 -16.78
N PRO A 1111 33.79 -31.30 -16.61
CA PRO A 1111 34.52 -32.53 -16.34
C PRO A 1111 34.13 -33.12 -14.97
N ASN A 1112 33.87 -34.43 -14.93
CA ASN A 1112 33.62 -35.19 -13.68
C ASN A 1112 34.85 -35.27 -12.78
#